data_AF-A0A401X980-F1
#
_entry.id   AF-A0A401X980-F1
#
_cell.length_a   1.000
_cell.length_b   1.000
_cell.length_c   1.000
_cell.angle_alpha   90.00
_cell.angle_beta   90.00
_cell.angle_gamma   90.00
#
_symmetry.space_group_name_H-M   'P 1'
#
loop_
_entity.id
_entity.type
_entity.pdbx_description
1 polymer ?
#
loop_
_entity_poly.entity_id
_entity_poly.type
_entity_poly.pdbx_seq_one_letter_code
_entity_poly.pdbx_strand_id
1 'polypeptide(L)'
;MLGVARAAWEEAGYRVRGAALSGIAAEGLEAGSGIESRTLASLERAWARGFDLLERGDVLVVDEAGMVGSRQMERVLSVARGAGAKVVLVGDPEQLQAIEAGGAFRAVAERVGSVEITTVRRQREGWQQVATKELATGRTGEALGRYEAAGLVRGHDTLEEARAEVVAGWDEARQAAPEESQIMLAHRRVDVRALNEAARAIRREAGELGDDVLVPTVQGERVFADGERVYFLRNDRELGVKNGTLGTVRGITGSVEAGDLVLSVQLDGPGGTGRGRVVSVSVADYDALDHGYAATIHKSQGVTVDRAHVLATGSMDRHGAYVALSRHRESVSVHWGRDDVGDRDGLVRRLSRERLKDTTLDYPQVRDRDAGFARRRGLHVPESEIVVGREKTTSGPRQDRQAEAVRTPDLAPAQRKRGMFDGLDLSVRLGHRTSEKDVSAGMDAGSGKGESGAGREAPASPFAGLRLPRVQRAQVPAGLGGFVPGGDPLHQAVEQYARAVRDIGRMVEQDLPVLEHQKKAWLDASTALERLRPGAVIALETAVKHEPEIRQALYGLEGPARARRLVEGLEHEDKVRKSPELRAARFVKAWDGLSREQQGVALKELKRDAQLESLLRQKGHELGVRKGSTLDQGLQPQRTRSLSRARSRDRGMDMGM
;
A
#
# COMPACT_ATOMS: atom_id res chain seq x y z
N MET A 1 -27.25 -18.12 -2.20
CA MET A 1 -27.87 -17.64 -0.93
C MET A 1 -28.40 -16.23 -1.08
N LEU A 2 -27.58 -15.24 -1.46
CA LEU A 2 -28.03 -13.86 -1.63
C LEU A 2 -29.16 -13.70 -2.65
N GLY A 3 -29.21 -14.50 -3.72
CA GLY A 3 -30.36 -14.49 -4.64
C GLY A 3 -31.68 -14.97 -4.01
N VAL A 4 -31.62 -15.91 -3.06
CA VAL A 4 -32.81 -16.34 -2.29
C VAL A 4 -33.22 -15.25 -1.31
N ALA A 5 -32.25 -14.62 -0.64
CA ALA A 5 -32.51 -13.48 0.25
C ALA A 5 -33.13 -12.29 -0.52
N ARG A 6 -32.61 -11.99 -1.73
CA ARG A 6 -33.18 -11.01 -2.64
C ARG A 6 -34.66 -11.29 -2.92
N ALA A 7 -34.97 -12.50 -3.35
CA ALA A 7 -36.35 -12.90 -3.66
C ALA A 7 -37.28 -12.72 -2.45
N ALA A 8 -36.86 -13.14 -1.26
CA ALA A 8 -37.64 -12.99 -0.04
C ALA A 8 -37.84 -11.52 0.37
N TRP A 9 -36.83 -10.66 0.21
CA TRP A 9 -36.96 -9.23 0.46
C TRP A 9 -37.89 -8.54 -0.55
N GLU A 10 -37.77 -8.87 -1.83
CA GLU A 10 -38.65 -8.33 -2.88
C GLU A 10 -40.11 -8.78 -2.70
N GLU A 11 -40.34 -10.04 -2.33
CA GLU A 11 -41.68 -10.55 -1.99
C GLU A 11 -42.30 -9.82 -0.79
N ALA A 12 -41.47 -9.44 0.20
CA ALA A 12 -41.89 -8.63 1.33
C ALA A 12 -42.01 -7.12 1.01
N GLY A 13 -41.81 -6.71 -0.25
CA GLY A 13 -41.99 -5.32 -0.71
C GLY A 13 -40.77 -4.42 -0.54
N TYR A 14 -39.59 -4.96 -0.24
CA TYR A 14 -38.35 -4.19 -0.17
C TYR A 14 -37.67 -4.07 -1.54
N ARG A 15 -36.96 -2.97 -1.77
CA ARG A 15 -36.08 -2.83 -2.94
C ARG A 15 -34.66 -3.18 -2.56
N VAL A 16 -34.09 -4.18 -3.22
CA VAL A 16 -32.74 -4.68 -2.91
C VAL A 16 -31.73 -4.07 -3.87
N ARG A 17 -30.67 -3.46 -3.33
CA ARG A 17 -29.57 -2.88 -4.11
C ARG A 17 -28.25 -3.48 -3.66
N GLY A 18 -27.37 -3.74 -4.60
CA GLY A 18 -26.06 -4.33 -4.36
C GLY A 18 -24.95 -3.28 -4.42
N ALA A 19 -23.95 -3.47 -3.59
CA ALA A 19 -22.76 -2.64 -3.58
C ALA A 19 -21.52 -3.48 -3.29
N ALA A 20 -20.38 -3.09 -3.85
CA ALA A 20 -19.10 -3.67 -3.49
C ALA A 20 -17.96 -2.66 -3.64
N LEU A 21 -16.78 -2.98 -3.08
CA LEU A 21 -15.61 -2.11 -3.20
C LEU A 21 -15.09 -2.01 -4.65
N SER A 22 -15.06 -3.14 -5.36
CA SER A 22 -14.53 -3.24 -6.72
C SER A 22 -15.63 -3.52 -7.75
N GLY A 23 -15.38 -3.14 -9.00
CA GLY A 23 -16.32 -3.45 -10.09
C GLY A 23 -16.51 -4.95 -10.29
N ILE A 24 -15.44 -5.73 -10.12
CA ILE A 24 -15.50 -7.21 -10.21
C ILE A 24 -16.42 -7.78 -9.14
N ALA A 25 -16.29 -7.33 -7.89
CA ALA A 25 -17.12 -7.81 -6.79
C ALA A 25 -18.59 -7.39 -6.98
N ALA A 26 -18.85 -6.18 -7.46
CA ALA A 26 -20.22 -5.72 -7.74
C ALA A 26 -20.87 -6.57 -8.86
N GLU A 27 -20.16 -6.79 -9.96
CA GLU A 27 -20.68 -7.64 -11.04
C GLU A 27 -20.78 -9.12 -10.64
N GLY A 28 -19.87 -9.62 -9.80
CA GLY A 28 -19.92 -10.98 -9.25
C GLY A 28 -21.13 -11.16 -8.32
N LEU A 29 -21.41 -10.16 -7.49
CA LEU A 29 -22.62 -10.09 -6.69
C LEU A 29 -23.87 -10.11 -7.58
N GLU A 30 -23.93 -9.26 -8.61
CA GLU A 30 -25.06 -9.21 -9.54
C GLU A 30 -25.26 -10.53 -10.29
N ALA A 31 -24.21 -11.08 -10.90
CA ALA A 31 -24.28 -12.34 -11.62
C ALA A 31 -24.67 -13.52 -10.72
N GLY A 32 -24.18 -13.54 -9.48
CA GLY A 32 -24.43 -14.63 -8.53
C GLY A 32 -25.74 -14.53 -7.75
N SER A 33 -26.36 -13.35 -7.68
CA SER A 33 -27.56 -13.10 -6.86
C SER A 33 -28.74 -12.47 -7.60
N GLY A 34 -28.52 -11.90 -8.79
CA GLY A 34 -29.51 -11.11 -9.52
C GLY A 34 -29.80 -9.74 -8.89
N ILE A 35 -29.01 -9.29 -7.91
CA ILE A 35 -29.15 -7.96 -7.29
C ILE A 35 -28.43 -6.94 -8.18
N GLU A 36 -29.12 -5.91 -8.67
CA GLU A 36 -28.47 -4.79 -9.39
C GLU A 36 -27.38 -4.18 -8.50
N SER A 37 -26.13 -4.24 -8.96
CA SER A 37 -24.98 -3.93 -8.12
C SER A 37 -24.07 -2.88 -8.74
N ARG A 38 -23.55 -1.99 -7.90
CA ARG A 38 -22.59 -0.95 -8.32
C ARG A 38 -21.42 -0.87 -7.35
N THR A 39 -20.36 -0.19 -7.76
CA THR A 39 -19.28 0.10 -6.81
C THR A 39 -19.74 1.11 -5.76
N LEU A 40 -19.25 1.00 -4.54
CA LEU A 40 -19.51 1.97 -3.47
C LEU A 40 -19.16 3.40 -3.92
N ALA A 41 -18.03 3.56 -4.62
CA ALA A 41 -17.63 4.85 -5.18
C ALA A 41 -18.63 5.42 -6.20
N SER A 42 -19.23 4.56 -7.03
CA SER A 42 -20.28 4.98 -7.98
C SER A 42 -21.55 5.43 -7.26
N LEU A 43 -21.97 4.69 -6.22
CA LEU A 43 -23.14 5.04 -5.42
C LEU A 43 -22.92 6.33 -4.64
N GLU A 44 -21.78 6.49 -3.97
CA GLU A 44 -21.43 7.72 -3.26
C GLU A 44 -21.44 8.94 -4.19
N ARG A 45 -20.93 8.78 -5.42
CA ARG A 45 -20.97 9.84 -6.44
C ARG A 45 -22.39 10.16 -6.91
N ALA A 46 -23.25 9.16 -7.05
CA ALA A 46 -24.66 9.35 -7.40
C ALA A 46 -25.39 10.09 -6.29
N TRP A 47 -25.23 9.64 -5.03
CA TRP A 47 -25.84 10.27 -3.86
C TRP A 47 -25.42 11.73 -3.69
N ALA A 48 -24.13 12.03 -3.87
CA ALA A 48 -23.62 13.41 -3.82
C ALA A 48 -24.23 14.34 -4.88
N ARG A 49 -24.80 13.78 -5.96
CA ARG A 49 -25.47 14.51 -7.04
C ARG A 49 -27.00 14.47 -6.94
N GLY A 50 -27.54 13.85 -5.89
CA GLY A 50 -28.99 13.69 -5.69
C GLY A 50 -29.63 12.58 -6.53
N PHE A 51 -28.83 11.65 -7.08
CA PHE A 51 -29.32 10.50 -7.84
C PHE A 51 -29.20 9.20 -7.03
N ASP A 52 -30.01 8.21 -7.38
CA ASP A 52 -30.00 6.85 -6.78
C ASP A 52 -29.99 6.86 -5.24
N LEU A 53 -30.66 7.83 -4.63
CA LEU A 53 -30.76 7.95 -3.18
C LEU A 53 -31.40 6.70 -2.60
N LEU A 54 -30.95 6.35 -1.39
CA LEU A 54 -31.61 5.32 -0.59
C LEU A 54 -32.88 5.89 0.01
N GLU A 55 -33.91 5.07 0.10
CA GLU A 55 -35.18 5.42 0.73
C GLU A 55 -35.57 4.38 1.80
N ARG A 56 -36.57 4.71 2.60
CA ARG A 56 -37.17 3.76 3.52
C ARG A 56 -37.75 2.58 2.72
N GLY A 57 -37.40 1.36 3.11
CA GLY A 57 -37.76 0.15 2.36
C GLY A 57 -36.67 -0.36 1.42
N ASP A 58 -35.52 0.32 1.35
CA ASP A 58 -34.35 -0.21 0.66
C ASP A 58 -33.53 -1.16 1.54
N VAL A 59 -33.00 -2.21 0.93
CA VAL A 59 -31.99 -3.12 1.51
C VAL A 59 -30.71 -3.01 0.67
N LEU A 60 -29.67 -2.42 1.26
CA LEU A 60 -28.35 -2.31 0.65
C LEU A 60 -27.48 -3.50 1.06
N VAL A 61 -27.19 -4.40 0.12
CA VAL A 61 -26.26 -5.53 0.31
C VAL A 61 -24.86 -5.08 -0.11
N VAL A 62 -23.91 -5.08 0.81
CA VAL A 62 -22.51 -4.71 0.56
C VAL A 62 -21.64 -5.96 0.59
N ASP A 63 -21.14 -6.39 -0.56
CA ASP A 63 -20.25 -7.55 -0.68
C ASP A 63 -18.76 -7.17 -0.59
N GLU A 64 -17.93 -8.14 -0.23
CA GLU A 64 -16.50 -7.96 0.08
C GLU A 64 -16.26 -6.84 1.11
N ALA A 65 -17.16 -6.74 2.09
CA ALA A 65 -17.16 -5.68 3.11
C ALA A 65 -15.87 -5.66 3.96
N GLY A 66 -15.15 -6.79 4.06
CA GLY A 66 -13.85 -6.89 4.73
C GLY A 66 -12.76 -5.99 4.13
N MET A 67 -12.89 -5.63 2.85
CA MET A 67 -11.96 -4.73 2.17
C MET A 67 -12.36 -3.25 2.27
N VAL A 68 -13.54 -2.94 2.79
CA VAL A 68 -14.04 -1.56 2.85
C VAL A 68 -13.40 -0.82 4.02
N GLY A 69 -12.73 0.30 3.71
CA GLY A 69 -12.08 1.15 4.72
C GLY A 69 -13.08 1.79 5.67
N SER A 70 -12.66 2.08 6.91
CA SER A 70 -13.57 2.59 7.94
C SER A 70 -14.28 3.90 7.57
N ARG A 71 -13.61 4.80 6.83
CA ARG A 71 -14.22 6.06 6.39
C ARG A 71 -15.31 5.84 5.36
N GLN A 72 -15.08 4.95 4.39
CA GLN A 72 -16.09 4.64 3.39
C GLN A 72 -17.28 3.90 4.01
N MET A 73 -17.00 2.96 4.92
CA MET A 73 -18.05 2.28 5.68
C MET A 73 -18.91 3.28 6.47
N GLU A 74 -18.30 4.25 7.17
CA GLU A 74 -19.03 5.29 7.89
C GLU A 74 -19.96 6.09 6.96
N ARG A 75 -19.46 6.59 5.83
CA ARG A 75 -20.27 7.37 4.89
C ARG A 75 -21.47 6.57 4.36
N VAL A 76 -21.25 5.31 3.98
CA VAL A 76 -22.30 4.42 3.46
C VAL A 76 -23.36 4.14 4.53
N LEU A 77 -22.93 3.81 5.76
CA LEU A 77 -23.85 3.58 6.86
C LEU A 77 -24.60 4.85 7.28
N SER A 78 -23.97 6.02 7.22
CA SER A 78 -24.59 7.31 7.52
C SER A 78 -25.70 7.66 6.50
N VAL A 79 -25.48 7.42 5.21
CA VAL A 79 -26.51 7.58 4.17
C VAL A 79 -27.67 6.61 4.41
N ALA A 80 -27.38 5.33 4.64
CA ALA A 80 -28.42 4.34 4.89
C ALA A 80 -29.24 4.65 6.16
N ARG A 81 -28.57 5.10 7.24
CA ARG A 81 -29.22 5.55 8.47
C ARG A 81 -30.12 6.75 8.22
N GLY A 82 -29.66 7.74 7.47
CA GLY A 82 -30.46 8.93 7.12
C GLY A 82 -31.72 8.58 6.32
N ALA A 83 -31.64 7.58 5.44
CA ALA A 83 -32.76 7.08 4.66
C ALA A 83 -33.71 6.13 5.43
N GLY A 84 -33.24 5.57 6.56
CA GLY A 84 -33.94 4.46 7.22
C GLY A 84 -33.88 3.14 6.42
N ALA A 85 -32.83 2.95 5.63
CA ALA A 85 -32.57 1.75 4.84
C ALA A 85 -31.84 0.68 5.67
N LYS A 86 -32.08 -0.60 5.34
CA LYS A 86 -31.35 -1.73 5.93
C LYS A 86 -30.02 -1.92 5.20
N VAL A 87 -28.95 -2.22 5.93
CA VAL A 87 -27.66 -2.62 5.35
C VAL A 87 -27.35 -4.05 5.73
N VAL A 88 -26.91 -4.86 4.76
CA VAL A 88 -26.43 -6.23 4.95
C VAL A 88 -24.98 -6.26 4.48
N LEU A 89 -24.05 -6.41 5.40
CA LEU A 89 -22.63 -6.53 5.09
C LEU A 89 -22.28 -8.01 4.88
N VAL A 90 -21.69 -8.32 3.74
CA VAL A 90 -21.25 -9.66 3.34
C VAL A 90 -19.75 -9.62 3.12
N GLY A 91 -19.05 -10.61 3.66
CA GLY A 91 -17.60 -10.72 3.53
C GLY A 91 -17.02 -11.66 4.57
N ASP A 92 -15.72 -11.81 4.53
CA ASP A 92 -14.96 -12.66 5.43
C ASP A 92 -13.90 -11.80 6.15
N PRO A 93 -13.98 -11.60 7.48
CA PRO A 93 -13.01 -10.77 8.20
C PRO A 93 -11.62 -11.40 8.25
N GLU A 94 -11.53 -12.70 7.94
CA GLU A 94 -10.30 -13.48 7.93
C GLU A 94 -9.58 -13.43 6.57
N GLN A 95 -10.23 -12.93 5.50
CA GLN A 95 -9.58 -12.69 4.20
C GLN A 95 -8.76 -11.39 4.20
N LEU A 96 -8.29 -10.97 3.02
CA LEU A 96 -7.52 -9.75 2.85
C LEU A 96 -8.27 -8.54 3.39
N GLN A 97 -7.56 -7.76 4.20
CA GLN A 97 -8.10 -6.58 4.83
C GLN A 97 -8.11 -5.38 3.87
N ALA A 98 -8.92 -4.39 4.21
CA ALA A 98 -8.94 -3.11 3.50
C ALA A 98 -7.52 -2.58 3.27
N ILE A 99 -7.26 -1.94 2.13
CA ILE A 99 -5.99 -1.22 1.94
C ILE A 99 -5.98 0.04 2.82
N GLU A 100 -7.12 0.75 2.89
CA GLU A 100 -7.32 1.90 3.76
C GLU A 100 -7.32 1.54 5.26
N ALA A 101 -7.10 2.52 6.13
CA ALA A 101 -6.99 2.32 7.57
C ALA A 101 -8.29 1.81 8.23
N GLY A 102 -8.11 1.02 9.29
CA GLY A 102 -9.16 0.47 10.14
C GLY A 102 -9.74 -0.87 9.66
N GLY A 103 -10.49 -1.53 10.53
CA GLY A 103 -11.15 -2.82 10.31
C GLY A 103 -12.64 -2.75 10.63
N ALA A 104 -13.37 -1.86 9.95
CA ALA A 104 -14.78 -1.57 10.28
C ALA A 104 -15.68 -2.81 10.17
N PHE A 105 -15.50 -3.65 9.14
CA PHE A 105 -16.30 -4.85 8.99
C PHE A 105 -16.12 -5.83 10.16
N ARG A 106 -14.87 -6.12 10.55
CA ARG A 106 -14.57 -6.91 11.75
C ARG A 106 -15.21 -6.30 13.00
N ALA A 107 -15.03 -4.99 13.20
CA ALA A 107 -15.56 -4.28 14.36
C ALA A 107 -17.10 -4.30 14.42
N VAL A 108 -17.78 -4.31 13.28
CA VAL A 108 -19.24 -4.46 13.19
C VAL A 108 -19.63 -5.90 13.49
N ALA A 109 -18.98 -6.88 12.87
CA ALA A 109 -19.27 -8.31 13.08
C ALA A 109 -19.11 -8.72 14.55
N GLU A 110 -18.03 -8.30 15.21
CA GLU A 110 -17.77 -8.61 16.63
C GLU A 110 -18.77 -7.97 17.59
N ARG A 111 -19.30 -6.77 17.26
CA ARG A 111 -20.16 -5.99 18.18
C ARG A 111 -21.65 -6.20 17.95
N VAL A 112 -22.08 -6.25 16.70
CA VAL A 112 -23.48 -6.42 16.31
C VAL A 112 -23.83 -7.90 16.20
N GLY A 113 -22.83 -8.77 15.99
CA GLY A 113 -23.00 -10.17 15.65
C GLY A 113 -23.03 -10.38 14.15
N SER A 114 -22.80 -11.62 13.75
CA SER A 114 -22.80 -12.07 12.36
C SER A 114 -23.44 -13.46 12.26
N VAL A 115 -23.85 -13.81 11.04
CA VAL A 115 -24.21 -15.18 10.68
C VAL A 115 -23.07 -15.73 9.83
N GLU A 116 -22.54 -16.88 10.22
CA GLU A 116 -21.41 -17.52 9.54
C GLU A 116 -21.89 -18.69 8.69
N ILE A 117 -21.28 -18.85 7.51
CA ILE A 117 -21.45 -20.02 6.66
C ILE A 117 -20.18 -20.85 6.76
N THR A 118 -20.28 -22.04 7.34
CA THR A 118 -19.10 -22.87 7.66
C THR A 118 -18.80 -23.96 6.63
N THR A 119 -19.73 -24.24 5.71
CA THR A 119 -19.60 -25.32 4.73
C THR A 119 -18.77 -24.88 3.54
N VAL A 120 -17.60 -25.50 3.36
CA VAL A 120 -16.73 -25.31 2.20
C VAL A 120 -17.27 -26.12 1.02
N ARG A 121 -17.53 -25.46 -0.12
CA ARG A 121 -18.04 -26.12 -1.34
C ARG A 121 -17.08 -26.06 -2.53
N ARG A 122 -16.01 -25.26 -2.43
CA ARG A 122 -15.08 -25.01 -3.54
C ARG A 122 -14.15 -26.20 -3.76
N GLN A 123 -13.50 -26.67 -2.70
CA GLN A 123 -12.65 -27.85 -2.74
C GLN A 123 -13.49 -29.12 -2.79
N ARG A 124 -13.09 -30.07 -3.64
CA ARG A 124 -13.82 -31.32 -3.86
C ARG A 124 -13.39 -32.43 -2.89
N GLU A 125 -12.14 -32.40 -2.45
CA GLU A 125 -11.61 -33.42 -1.53
C GLU A 125 -11.83 -33.04 -0.06
N GLY A 126 -12.25 -34.01 0.76
CA GLY A 126 -12.59 -33.76 2.15
C GLY A 126 -11.44 -33.19 2.98
N TRP A 127 -10.21 -33.66 2.76
CA TRP A 127 -9.04 -33.15 3.49
C TRP A 127 -8.69 -31.70 3.10
N GLN A 128 -8.92 -31.31 1.84
CA GLN A 128 -8.74 -29.93 1.38
C GLN A 128 -9.79 -29.00 2.00
N GLN A 129 -11.04 -29.46 2.14
CA GLN A 129 -12.08 -28.70 2.84
C GLN A 129 -11.71 -28.46 4.32
N VAL A 130 -11.16 -29.47 4.98
CA VAL A 130 -10.65 -29.35 6.36
C VAL A 130 -9.48 -28.35 6.42
N ALA A 131 -8.52 -28.45 5.51
CA ALA A 131 -7.38 -27.53 5.45
C ALA A 131 -7.84 -26.07 5.20
N THR A 132 -8.83 -25.85 4.34
CA THR A 132 -9.42 -24.52 4.11
C THR A 132 -10.09 -23.98 5.39
N LYS A 133 -10.81 -24.81 6.14
CA LYS A 133 -11.41 -24.42 7.43
C LYS A 133 -10.34 -24.07 8.47
N GLU A 134 -9.21 -24.75 8.45
CA GLU A 134 -8.08 -24.46 9.33
C GLU A 134 -7.40 -23.14 8.99
N LEU A 135 -7.18 -22.85 7.71
CA LEU A 135 -6.71 -21.54 7.26
C LEU A 135 -7.65 -20.42 7.75
N ALA A 136 -8.97 -20.60 7.55
CA ALA A 136 -9.98 -19.63 7.98
C ALA A 136 -10.03 -19.44 9.50
N THR A 137 -9.70 -20.48 10.29
CA THR A 137 -9.68 -20.41 11.77
C THR A 137 -8.29 -20.12 12.35
N GLY A 138 -7.32 -19.72 11.52
CA GLY A 138 -5.97 -19.36 11.93
C GLY A 138 -5.06 -20.53 12.32
N ARG A 139 -5.49 -21.77 12.07
CA ARG A 139 -4.70 -23.00 12.26
C ARG A 139 -3.82 -23.28 11.03
N THR A 140 -3.10 -22.26 10.57
CA THR A 140 -2.30 -22.31 9.34
C THR A 140 -1.26 -23.44 9.34
N GLY A 141 -0.66 -23.75 10.50
CA GLY A 141 0.28 -24.87 10.61
C GLY A 141 -0.35 -26.25 10.37
N GLU A 142 -1.59 -26.46 10.82
CA GLU A 142 -2.35 -27.70 10.57
C GLU A 142 -2.71 -27.83 9.09
N ALA A 143 -3.12 -26.72 8.46
CA ALA A 143 -3.44 -26.69 7.04
C ALA A 143 -2.20 -26.96 6.18
N LEU A 144 -1.08 -26.29 6.47
CA LEU A 144 0.19 -26.53 5.78
C LEU A 144 0.66 -27.97 5.94
N GLY A 145 0.52 -28.55 7.14
CA GLY A 145 0.85 -29.96 7.37
C GLY A 145 0.04 -30.93 6.51
N ARG A 146 -1.23 -30.62 6.20
CA ARG A 146 -2.05 -31.43 5.29
C ARG A 146 -1.57 -31.34 3.84
N TYR A 147 -1.31 -30.13 3.35
CA TYR A 147 -0.76 -29.95 2.01
C TYR A 147 0.65 -30.55 1.89
N GLU A 148 1.46 -30.47 2.95
CA GLU A 148 2.79 -31.09 3.03
C GLU A 148 2.69 -32.62 2.99
N ALA A 149 1.78 -33.23 3.73
CA ALA A 149 1.52 -34.67 3.68
C ALA A 149 1.03 -35.15 2.30
N ALA A 150 0.37 -34.28 1.54
CA ALA A 150 -0.03 -34.53 0.15
C ALA A 150 1.08 -34.22 -0.88
N GLY A 151 2.29 -33.82 -0.45
CA GLY A 151 3.41 -33.49 -1.33
C GLY A 151 3.27 -32.16 -2.09
N LEU A 152 2.36 -31.30 -1.62
CA LEU A 152 2.00 -30.03 -2.25
C LEU A 152 2.69 -28.82 -1.61
N VAL A 153 3.40 -28.99 -0.50
CA VAL A 153 4.28 -27.97 0.08
C VAL A 153 5.73 -28.42 -0.06
N ARG A 154 6.58 -27.60 -0.68
CA ARG A 154 7.99 -27.92 -0.94
C ARG A 154 8.90 -26.76 -0.54
N GLY A 155 9.92 -27.06 0.27
CA GLY A 155 10.96 -26.11 0.64
C GLY A 155 12.19 -26.30 -0.25
N HIS A 156 12.83 -25.20 -0.60
CA HIS A 156 14.05 -25.12 -1.42
C HIS A 156 15.14 -24.36 -0.68
N ASP A 157 16.39 -24.45 -1.11
CA ASP A 157 17.48 -23.75 -0.44
C ASP A 157 17.43 -22.24 -0.71
N THR A 158 17.02 -21.84 -1.92
CA THR A 158 16.88 -20.43 -2.29
C THR A 158 15.48 -20.04 -2.78
N LEU A 159 15.15 -18.75 -2.69
CA LEU A 159 13.91 -18.21 -3.24
C LEU A 159 13.86 -18.31 -4.77
N GLU A 160 15.01 -18.24 -5.43
CA GLU A 160 15.10 -18.39 -6.90
C GLU A 160 14.80 -19.83 -7.33
N GLU A 161 15.31 -20.84 -6.62
CA GLU A 161 14.91 -22.25 -6.82
C GLU A 161 13.40 -22.44 -6.60
N ALA A 162 12.86 -21.88 -5.52
CA ALA A 162 11.43 -21.94 -5.26
C ALA A 162 10.61 -21.31 -6.40
N ARG A 163 11.08 -20.20 -6.98
CA ARG A 163 10.44 -19.56 -8.13
C ARG A 163 10.50 -20.45 -9.37
N ALA A 164 11.66 -21.03 -9.67
CA ALA A 164 11.82 -21.94 -10.80
C ALA A 164 10.86 -23.13 -10.69
N GLU A 165 10.71 -23.69 -9.49
CA GLU A 165 9.83 -24.83 -9.21
C GLU A 165 8.33 -24.50 -9.28
N VAL A 166 7.94 -23.27 -8.93
CA VAL A 166 6.57 -22.78 -9.18
C VAL A 166 6.28 -22.75 -10.68
N VAL A 167 7.22 -22.25 -11.47
CA VAL A 167 7.05 -22.15 -12.93
C VAL A 167 7.08 -23.53 -13.58
N ALA A 168 7.99 -24.41 -13.17
CA ALA A 168 8.07 -25.78 -13.65
C ALA A 168 6.80 -26.57 -13.33
N GLY A 169 6.28 -26.47 -12.10
CA GLY A 169 5.02 -27.12 -11.71
C GLY A 169 3.80 -26.58 -12.46
N TRP A 170 3.79 -25.28 -12.79
CA TRP A 170 2.77 -24.70 -13.66
C TRP A 170 2.90 -25.21 -15.11
N ASP A 171 4.12 -25.32 -15.65
CA ASP A 171 4.38 -25.81 -17.00
C ASP A 171 4.00 -27.29 -17.16
N GLU A 172 4.32 -28.12 -16.17
CA GLU A 172 3.90 -29.52 -16.13
C GLU A 172 2.37 -29.63 -16.08
N ALA A 173 1.73 -28.86 -15.18
CA ALA A 173 0.28 -28.89 -15.01
C ALA A 173 -0.48 -28.39 -16.25
N ARG A 174 0.00 -27.34 -16.92
CA ARG A 174 -0.66 -26.81 -18.14
C ARG A 174 -0.54 -27.78 -19.31
N GLN A 175 0.55 -28.54 -19.39
CA GLN A 175 0.73 -29.55 -20.44
C GLN A 175 -0.13 -30.78 -20.19
N ALA A 176 -0.24 -31.21 -18.93
CA ALA A 176 -1.04 -32.36 -18.53
C ALA A 176 -2.56 -32.10 -18.63
N ALA A 177 -3.01 -30.89 -18.31
CA ALA A 177 -4.43 -30.51 -18.31
C ALA A 177 -4.64 -29.08 -18.89
N PRO A 178 -4.53 -28.91 -20.21
CA PRO A 178 -4.56 -27.59 -20.86
C PRO A 178 -5.91 -26.88 -20.79
N GLU A 179 -7.00 -27.62 -20.54
CA GLU A 179 -8.34 -27.07 -20.35
C GLU A 179 -8.59 -26.54 -18.93
N GLU A 180 -7.82 -26.99 -17.95
CA GLU A 180 -7.99 -26.56 -16.55
C GLU A 180 -7.50 -25.12 -16.37
N SER A 181 -8.24 -24.34 -15.59
CA SER A 181 -7.84 -22.97 -15.25
C SER A 181 -6.72 -22.97 -14.22
N GLN A 182 -5.63 -22.23 -14.51
CA GLN A 182 -4.44 -22.21 -13.66
C GLN A 182 -3.92 -20.79 -13.46
N ILE A 183 -3.31 -20.53 -12.29
CA ILE A 183 -2.65 -19.25 -12.01
C ILE A 183 -1.50 -19.41 -11.01
N MET A 184 -0.40 -18.70 -11.26
CA MET A 184 0.66 -18.52 -10.27
C MET A 184 0.36 -17.31 -9.38
N LEU A 185 0.52 -17.45 -8.07
CA LEU A 185 0.23 -16.42 -7.08
C LEU A 185 1.47 -16.08 -6.25
N ALA A 186 1.76 -14.79 -6.16
CA ALA A 186 2.81 -14.28 -5.28
C ALA A 186 2.35 -12.99 -4.57
N HIS A 187 3.01 -12.64 -3.47
CA HIS A 187 2.65 -11.45 -2.71
C HIS A 187 3.20 -10.16 -3.35
N ARG A 188 4.50 -10.12 -3.69
CA ARG A 188 5.16 -8.91 -4.20
C ARG A 188 5.05 -8.84 -5.73
N ARG A 189 4.93 -7.62 -6.25
CA ARG A 189 4.91 -7.36 -7.71
C ARG A 189 6.21 -7.77 -8.41
N VAL A 190 7.35 -7.68 -7.73
CA VAL A 190 8.65 -8.11 -8.27
C VAL A 190 8.66 -9.61 -8.54
N ASP A 191 8.10 -10.42 -7.64
CA ASP A 191 8.01 -11.86 -7.81
C ASP A 191 7.00 -12.23 -8.90
N VAL A 192 5.86 -11.53 -8.96
CA VAL A 192 4.87 -11.72 -10.04
C VAL A 192 5.46 -11.41 -11.41
N ARG A 193 6.27 -10.36 -11.52
CA ARG A 193 6.96 -10.03 -12.77
C ARG A 193 7.91 -11.15 -13.16
N ALA A 194 8.77 -11.58 -12.24
CA ALA A 194 9.73 -12.65 -12.49
C ALA A 194 9.05 -13.98 -12.89
N LEU A 195 7.93 -14.32 -12.25
CA LEU A 195 7.13 -15.51 -12.61
C LEU A 195 6.53 -15.39 -14.02
N ASN A 196 6.01 -14.22 -14.40
CA ASN A 196 5.48 -14.00 -15.76
C ASN A 196 6.60 -14.07 -16.81
N GLU A 197 7.75 -13.45 -16.55
CA GLU A 197 8.91 -13.46 -17.45
C GLU A 197 9.46 -14.88 -17.64
N ALA A 198 9.60 -15.66 -16.56
CA ALA A 198 10.04 -17.06 -16.62
C ALA A 198 9.06 -17.96 -17.36
N ALA A 199 7.76 -17.84 -17.09
CA ALA A 199 6.74 -18.58 -17.84
C ALA A 199 6.75 -18.24 -19.34
N ARG A 200 6.93 -16.96 -19.68
CA ARG A 200 7.06 -16.51 -21.06
C ARG A 200 8.31 -17.08 -21.75
N ALA A 201 9.43 -17.14 -21.03
CA ALA A 201 10.68 -17.70 -21.56
C ALA A 201 10.51 -19.18 -21.93
N ILE A 202 9.94 -20.00 -21.04
CA ILE A 202 9.67 -21.42 -21.29
C ILE A 202 8.77 -21.60 -22.52
N ARG A 203 7.68 -20.83 -22.62
CA ARG A 203 6.77 -20.93 -23.76
C ARG A 203 7.41 -20.49 -25.08
N ARG A 204 8.33 -19.53 -25.05
CA ARG A 204 9.13 -19.14 -26.21
C ARG A 204 10.10 -20.24 -26.64
N GLU A 205 10.82 -20.83 -25.69
CA GLU A 205 11.73 -21.95 -25.95
C GLU A 205 10.99 -23.17 -26.52
N ALA A 206 9.75 -23.40 -26.08
CA ALA A 206 8.86 -24.42 -26.63
C ALA A 206 8.28 -24.08 -28.02
N GLY A 207 8.54 -22.88 -28.56
CA GLY A 207 8.03 -22.44 -29.86
C GLY A 207 6.52 -22.13 -29.87
N GLU A 208 5.92 -21.89 -28.70
CA GLU A 208 4.48 -21.63 -28.57
C GLU A 208 4.11 -20.15 -28.69
N LEU A 209 5.10 -19.25 -28.73
CA LEU A 209 4.92 -17.82 -28.85
C LEU A 209 5.40 -17.34 -30.22
N GLY A 210 4.59 -16.49 -30.86
CA GLY A 210 4.97 -15.81 -32.10
C GLY A 210 5.98 -14.68 -31.90
N ASP A 211 6.07 -13.80 -32.89
CA ASP A 211 6.97 -12.65 -32.85
C ASP A 211 6.58 -11.64 -31.76
N ASP A 212 7.60 -11.01 -31.18
CA ASP A 212 7.46 -10.03 -30.11
C ASP A 212 6.93 -8.70 -30.65
N VAL A 213 5.79 -8.27 -30.13
CA VAL A 213 5.18 -6.97 -30.40
C VAL A 213 5.18 -6.16 -29.12
N LEU A 214 5.82 -5.00 -29.16
CA LEU A 214 5.80 -4.04 -28.07
C LEU A 214 4.46 -3.30 -28.05
N VAL A 215 3.80 -3.30 -26.91
CA VAL A 215 2.47 -2.74 -26.72
C VAL A 215 2.51 -1.72 -25.58
N PRO A 216 2.13 -0.45 -25.84
CA PRO A 216 2.02 0.55 -24.78
C PRO A 216 0.82 0.22 -23.89
N THR A 217 1.06 -0.02 -22.59
CA THR A 217 -0.01 -0.26 -21.61
C THR A 217 -0.01 0.82 -20.53
N VAL A 218 -1.10 0.92 -19.76
CA VAL A 218 -1.20 1.80 -18.58
C VAL A 218 -0.11 1.53 -17.53
N GLN A 219 0.51 0.35 -17.55
CA GLN A 219 1.58 -0.04 -16.63
C GLN A 219 2.98 0.04 -17.26
N GLY A 220 3.11 0.82 -18.34
CA GLY A 220 4.30 0.93 -19.16
C GLY A 220 4.27 -0.03 -20.35
N GLU A 221 5.34 -0.05 -21.12
CA GLU A 221 5.46 -0.94 -22.27
C GLU A 221 5.49 -2.41 -21.83
N ARG A 222 4.82 -3.27 -22.59
CA ARG A 222 4.79 -4.72 -22.42
C ARG A 222 5.01 -5.39 -23.77
N VAL A 223 5.66 -6.55 -23.76
CA VAL A 223 5.90 -7.30 -24.99
C VAL A 223 4.92 -8.45 -25.03
N PHE A 224 4.00 -8.44 -25.98
CA PHE A 224 3.07 -9.55 -26.23
C PHE A 224 3.48 -10.29 -27.52
N ALA A 225 3.01 -11.52 -27.66
CA ALA A 225 3.20 -12.33 -28.85
C ALA A 225 1.91 -13.07 -29.18
N ASP A 226 1.80 -13.65 -30.38
CA ASP A 226 0.74 -14.63 -30.61
C ASP A 226 0.89 -15.82 -29.64
N GLY A 227 -0.23 -16.37 -29.17
CA GLY A 227 -0.25 -17.41 -28.14
C GLY A 227 -0.04 -16.91 -26.70
N GLU A 228 0.24 -15.62 -26.49
CA GLU A 228 0.54 -15.03 -25.18
C GLU A 228 -0.68 -15.01 -24.24
N ARG A 229 -0.44 -15.22 -22.95
CA ARG A 229 -1.49 -15.16 -21.92
C ARG A 229 -1.63 -13.73 -21.40
N VAL A 230 -2.85 -13.19 -21.46
CA VAL A 230 -3.15 -11.81 -21.05
C VAL A 230 -4.12 -11.72 -19.90
N TYR A 231 -3.96 -10.68 -19.09
CA TYR A 231 -4.81 -10.31 -17.97
C TYR A 231 -5.37 -8.92 -18.22
N PHE A 232 -6.70 -8.80 -18.22
CA PHE A 232 -7.39 -7.51 -18.35
C PHE A 232 -7.40 -6.78 -17.00
N LEU A 233 -7.02 -5.51 -16.99
CA LEU A 233 -6.91 -4.68 -15.77
C LEU A 233 -8.08 -3.70 -15.59
N ARG A 234 -8.88 -3.48 -16.64
CA ARG A 234 -10.02 -2.54 -16.66
C ARG A 234 -11.28 -3.23 -17.18
N ASN A 235 -12.43 -2.91 -16.63
CA ASN A 235 -13.70 -3.39 -17.17
C ASN A 235 -14.00 -2.64 -18.47
N ASP A 236 -14.52 -3.34 -19.47
CA ASP A 236 -15.00 -2.77 -20.71
C ASP A 236 -16.26 -3.50 -21.16
N ARG A 237 -17.37 -2.75 -21.32
CA ARG A 237 -18.69 -3.33 -21.62
C ARG A 237 -18.80 -3.75 -23.08
N GLU A 238 -18.15 -3.05 -23.99
CA GLU A 238 -18.21 -3.33 -25.43
C GLU A 238 -17.43 -4.60 -25.74
N LEU A 239 -16.21 -4.70 -25.18
CA LEU A 239 -15.41 -5.92 -25.21
C LEU A 239 -15.97 -7.02 -24.30
N GLY A 240 -16.88 -6.68 -23.37
CA GLY A 240 -17.41 -7.52 -22.29
C GLY A 240 -16.32 -8.29 -21.54
N VAL A 241 -15.21 -7.62 -21.29
CA VAL A 241 -14.09 -8.08 -20.46
C VAL A 241 -14.13 -7.36 -19.11
N LYS A 242 -13.63 -8.03 -18.09
CA LYS A 242 -13.58 -7.53 -16.71
C LYS A 242 -12.13 -7.44 -16.28
N ASN A 243 -11.85 -6.59 -15.30
CA ASN A 243 -10.59 -6.72 -14.56
C ASN A 243 -10.54 -8.14 -13.97
N GLY A 244 -9.41 -8.85 -14.12
CA GLY A 244 -9.33 -10.26 -13.73
C GLY A 244 -9.75 -11.26 -14.80
N THR A 245 -10.31 -10.81 -15.92
CA THR A 245 -10.50 -11.68 -17.07
C THR A 245 -9.15 -12.09 -17.61
N LEU A 246 -8.98 -13.39 -17.83
CA LEU A 246 -7.84 -13.97 -18.50
C LEU A 246 -8.22 -14.34 -19.94
N GLY A 247 -7.26 -14.25 -20.84
CA GLY A 247 -7.42 -14.67 -22.22
C GLY A 247 -6.08 -15.02 -22.86
N THR A 248 -6.13 -15.57 -24.06
CA THR A 248 -4.96 -15.96 -24.85
C THR A 248 -5.00 -15.22 -26.17
N VAL A 249 -3.90 -14.57 -26.55
CA VAL A 249 -3.78 -13.89 -27.85
C VAL A 249 -3.78 -14.95 -28.96
N ARG A 250 -4.57 -14.72 -30.00
CA ARG A 250 -4.69 -15.55 -31.21
C ARG A 250 -4.16 -14.86 -32.46
N GLY A 251 -3.84 -13.58 -32.35
CA GLY A 251 -3.28 -12.79 -33.44
C GLY A 251 -3.07 -11.36 -33.00
N ILE A 252 -2.02 -10.75 -33.54
CA ILE A 252 -1.71 -9.34 -33.38
C ILE A 252 -1.58 -8.76 -34.77
N THR A 253 -2.33 -7.69 -35.05
CA THR A 253 -2.38 -7.04 -36.36
C THR A 253 -2.21 -5.54 -36.21
N GLY A 254 -1.65 -4.87 -37.22
CA GLY A 254 -1.36 -3.44 -37.19
C GLY A 254 -0.02 -3.12 -36.53
N SER A 255 0.26 -1.83 -36.31
CA SER A 255 1.48 -1.39 -35.65
C SER A 255 1.23 -0.25 -34.66
N VAL A 256 2.12 -0.14 -33.67
CA VAL A 256 2.08 0.99 -32.72
C VAL A 256 2.31 2.32 -33.43
N GLU A 257 3.18 2.32 -34.44
CA GLU A 257 3.56 3.52 -35.21
C GLU A 257 2.39 4.07 -36.04
N ALA A 258 1.57 3.18 -36.62
CA ALA A 258 0.36 3.55 -37.36
C ALA A 258 -0.83 3.84 -36.43
N GLY A 259 -0.75 3.46 -35.15
CA GLY A 259 -1.80 3.66 -34.17
C GLY A 259 -3.02 2.75 -34.35
N ASP A 260 -2.89 1.67 -35.13
CA ASP A 260 -3.95 0.73 -35.49
C ASP A 260 -3.72 -0.68 -34.90
N LEU A 261 -2.85 -0.79 -33.89
CA LEU A 261 -2.55 -2.05 -33.23
C LEU A 261 -3.79 -2.67 -32.58
N VAL A 262 -4.13 -3.88 -33.02
CA VAL A 262 -5.27 -4.67 -32.55
C VAL A 262 -4.82 -6.07 -32.15
N LEU A 263 -5.21 -6.50 -30.95
CA LEU A 263 -5.00 -7.86 -30.46
C LEU A 263 -6.31 -8.65 -30.53
N SER A 264 -6.29 -9.81 -31.19
CA SER A 264 -7.37 -10.78 -31.14
C SER A 264 -7.16 -11.69 -29.93
N VAL A 265 -8.02 -11.58 -28.92
CA VAL A 265 -7.87 -12.30 -27.65
C VAL A 265 -9.01 -13.29 -27.47
N GLN A 266 -8.67 -14.57 -27.37
CA GLN A 266 -9.57 -15.65 -26.98
C GLN A 266 -9.73 -15.65 -25.46
N LEU A 267 -10.90 -15.22 -24.98
CA LEU A 267 -11.18 -15.18 -23.53
C LEU A 267 -11.32 -16.60 -22.97
N ASP A 268 -11.12 -16.73 -21.66
CA ASP A 268 -11.52 -17.91 -20.91
C ASP A 268 -13.04 -17.98 -20.72
N GLY A 269 -13.56 -19.21 -20.61
CA GLY A 269 -14.97 -19.44 -20.42
C GLY A 269 -15.28 -20.51 -19.38
N PRO A 270 -16.57 -20.78 -19.11
CA PRO A 270 -16.99 -21.81 -18.15
C PRO A 270 -16.49 -23.21 -18.49
N GLY A 271 -16.16 -23.46 -19.76
CA GLY A 271 -15.61 -24.72 -20.25
C GLY A 271 -14.09 -24.83 -20.18
N GLY A 272 -13.41 -23.88 -19.55
CA GLY A 272 -11.95 -23.90 -19.35
C GLY A 272 -11.20 -22.80 -20.09
N THR A 273 -9.87 -22.90 -20.02
CA THR A 273 -8.97 -21.93 -20.64
C THR A 273 -9.11 -21.91 -22.17
N GLY A 274 -9.20 -20.70 -22.75
CA GLY A 274 -9.31 -20.51 -24.19
C GLY A 274 -10.63 -20.96 -24.85
N ARG A 275 -11.68 -21.26 -24.06
CA ARG A 275 -13.00 -21.70 -24.58
C ARG A 275 -14.08 -20.61 -24.62
N GLY A 276 -13.73 -19.38 -24.28
CA GLY A 276 -14.65 -18.24 -24.31
C GLY A 276 -14.92 -17.74 -25.74
N ARG A 277 -15.32 -16.47 -25.84
CA ARG A 277 -15.42 -15.78 -27.12
C ARG A 277 -14.09 -15.10 -27.49
N VAL A 278 -13.89 -14.86 -28.77
CA VAL A 278 -12.80 -14.00 -29.25
C VAL A 278 -13.24 -12.54 -29.19
N VAL A 279 -12.37 -11.66 -28.71
CA VAL A 279 -12.58 -10.21 -28.67
C VAL A 279 -11.42 -9.50 -29.36
N SER A 280 -11.73 -8.46 -30.13
CA SER A 280 -10.73 -7.61 -30.77
C SER A 280 -10.44 -6.40 -29.89
N VAL A 281 -9.22 -6.30 -29.39
CA VAL A 281 -8.77 -5.26 -28.48
C VAL A 281 -7.90 -4.27 -29.24
N SER A 282 -8.49 -3.12 -29.58
CA SER A 282 -7.76 -1.95 -30.08
C SER A 282 -6.95 -1.33 -28.95
N VAL A 283 -5.63 -1.29 -29.07
CA VAL A 283 -4.75 -0.76 -28.00
C VAL A 283 -4.94 0.75 -27.81
N ALA A 284 -5.36 1.45 -28.85
CA ALA A 284 -5.70 2.87 -28.78
C ALA A 284 -6.89 3.14 -27.82
N ASP A 285 -7.85 2.22 -27.77
CA ASP A 285 -9.06 2.34 -26.94
C ASP A 285 -8.90 1.63 -25.58
N TYR A 286 -8.12 0.55 -25.56
CA TYR A 286 -7.91 -0.30 -24.40
C TYR A 286 -6.42 -0.64 -24.21
N ASP A 287 -5.78 0.10 -23.31
CA ASP A 287 -4.37 0.01 -22.93
C ASP A 287 -4.14 -0.73 -21.60
N ALA A 288 -5.19 -1.35 -21.04
CA ALA A 288 -5.19 -1.90 -19.69
C ALA A 288 -4.94 -3.42 -19.67
N LEU A 289 -3.86 -3.87 -20.32
CA LEU A 289 -3.44 -5.27 -20.39
C LEU A 289 -2.14 -5.53 -19.61
N ASP A 290 -1.97 -6.76 -19.12
CA ASP A 290 -0.74 -7.27 -18.49
C ASP A 290 -0.59 -8.76 -18.80
N HIS A 291 0.53 -9.37 -18.41
CA HIS A 291 0.70 -10.81 -18.53
C HIS A 291 -0.22 -11.59 -17.57
N GLY A 292 -0.74 -12.71 -18.04
CA GLY A 292 -1.75 -13.50 -17.33
C GLY A 292 -1.27 -14.83 -16.75
N TYR A 293 0.03 -15.07 -16.65
CA TYR A 293 0.57 -16.31 -16.05
C TYR A 293 0.57 -16.24 -14.52
N ALA A 294 0.97 -15.09 -13.98
CA ALA A 294 1.06 -14.84 -12.55
C ALA A 294 0.33 -13.55 -12.15
N ALA A 295 -0.29 -13.58 -10.98
CA ALA A 295 -0.97 -12.42 -10.39
C ALA A 295 -0.59 -12.24 -8.92
N THR A 296 -0.79 -11.03 -8.39
CA THR A 296 -0.65 -10.82 -6.96
C THR A 296 -1.82 -11.48 -6.22
N ILE A 297 -1.58 -11.97 -5.01
CA ILE A 297 -2.63 -12.55 -4.15
C ILE A 297 -3.83 -11.61 -4.02
N HIS A 298 -3.58 -10.29 -3.88
CA HIS A 298 -4.61 -9.26 -3.83
C HIS A 298 -5.48 -9.17 -5.10
N LYS A 299 -4.88 -9.34 -6.29
CA LYS A 299 -5.63 -9.34 -7.56
C LYS A 299 -6.47 -10.62 -7.72
N SER A 300 -6.07 -11.71 -7.07
CA SER A 300 -6.76 -13.01 -7.12
C SER A 300 -7.94 -13.14 -6.15
N GLN A 301 -8.25 -12.11 -5.36
CA GLN A 301 -9.39 -12.16 -4.44
C GLN A 301 -10.70 -12.36 -5.22
N GLY A 302 -11.53 -13.29 -4.75
CA GLY A 302 -12.75 -13.73 -5.44
C GLY A 302 -12.53 -14.64 -6.66
N VAL A 303 -11.31 -14.73 -7.21
CA VAL A 303 -10.99 -15.64 -8.32
C VAL A 303 -11.00 -17.09 -7.81
N THR A 304 -11.50 -18.01 -8.64
CA THR A 304 -11.42 -19.45 -8.38
C THR A 304 -10.84 -20.11 -9.63
N VAL A 305 -9.79 -20.90 -9.44
CA VAL A 305 -9.09 -21.65 -10.48
C VAL A 305 -9.12 -23.14 -10.14
N ASP A 306 -8.88 -24.00 -11.11
CA ASP A 306 -8.78 -25.43 -10.85
C ASP A 306 -7.45 -25.74 -10.16
N ARG A 307 -6.34 -25.13 -10.62
CA ARG A 307 -5.02 -25.23 -9.98
C ARG A 307 -4.40 -23.88 -9.64
N ALA A 308 -3.80 -23.78 -8.46
CA ALA A 308 -3.04 -22.61 -8.03
C ALA A 308 -1.60 -23.00 -7.69
N HIS A 309 -0.63 -22.16 -8.06
CA HIS A 309 0.78 -22.36 -7.73
C HIS A 309 1.28 -21.15 -6.93
N VAL A 310 1.59 -21.35 -5.66
CA VAL A 310 1.86 -20.25 -4.71
C VAL A 310 3.35 -20.17 -4.40
N LEU A 311 3.94 -19.02 -4.67
CA LEU A 311 5.26 -18.67 -4.13
C LEU A 311 5.09 -18.07 -2.73
N ALA A 312 5.37 -18.86 -1.71
CA ALA A 312 5.28 -18.44 -0.32
C ALA A 312 6.56 -17.72 0.12
N THR A 313 6.40 -16.49 0.63
CA THR A 313 7.51 -15.65 1.10
C THR A 313 7.23 -15.09 2.49
N GLY A 314 8.26 -14.66 3.22
CA GLY A 314 8.16 -14.04 4.55
C GLY A 314 7.40 -12.70 4.57
N SER A 315 7.12 -12.15 3.39
CA SER A 315 6.29 -10.97 3.20
C SER A 315 4.78 -11.25 3.36
N MET A 316 4.37 -12.51 3.23
CA MET A 316 2.99 -12.95 3.46
C MET A 316 2.63 -12.94 4.95
N ASP A 317 1.33 -12.99 5.21
CA ASP A 317 0.73 -13.11 6.52
C ASP A 317 -0.43 -14.12 6.47
N ARG A 318 -1.15 -14.26 7.60
CA ARG A 318 -2.28 -15.17 7.73
C ARG A 318 -3.38 -14.96 6.69
N HIS A 319 -3.73 -13.70 6.43
CA HIS A 319 -4.79 -13.35 5.48
C HIS A 319 -4.36 -13.65 4.04
N GLY A 320 -3.11 -13.32 3.68
CA GLY A 320 -2.53 -13.63 2.38
C GLY A 320 -2.42 -15.14 2.14
N ALA A 321 -2.00 -15.92 3.15
CA ALA A 321 -1.93 -17.37 3.08
C ALA A 321 -3.32 -17.99 2.87
N TYR A 322 -4.31 -17.58 3.67
CA TYR A 322 -5.67 -18.08 3.54
C TYR A 322 -6.25 -17.77 2.16
N VAL A 323 -6.12 -16.54 1.66
CA VAL A 323 -6.59 -16.21 0.32
C VAL A 323 -5.87 -17.05 -0.72
N ALA A 324 -4.53 -17.06 -0.76
CA ALA A 324 -3.76 -17.78 -1.77
C ALA A 324 -4.08 -19.28 -1.82
N LEU A 325 -4.08 -19.96 -0.66
CA LEU A 325 -4.26 -21.41 -0.59
C LEU A 325 -5.72 -21.83 -0.81
N SER A 326 -6.70 -20.94 -0.62
CA SER A 326 -8.12 -21.28 -0.80
C SER A 326 -8.64 -21.08 -2.23
N ARG A 327 -7.83 -20.60 -3.19
CA ARG A 327 -8.31 -20.26 -4.56
C ARG A 327 -8.55 -21.47 -5.47
N HIS A 328 -8.02 -22.65 -5.14
CA HIS A 328 -8.08 -23.85 -6.00
C HIS A 328 -9.41 -24.62 -5.87
N ARG A 329 -9.78 -25.38 -6.90
CA ARG A 329 -10.82 -26.43 -6.83
C ARG A 329 -10.22 -27.83 -6.73
N GLU A 330 -9.15 -28.09 -7.49
CA GLU A 330 -8.50 -29.39 -7.61
C GLU A 330 -7.21 -29.47 -6.79
N SER A 331 -6.28 -28.51 -6.95
CA SER A 331 -5.01 -28.55 -6.22
C SER A 331 -4.35 -27.18 -6.04
N VAL A 332 -3.56 -27.05 -4.98
CA VAL A 332 -2.65 -25.92 -4.77
C VAL A 332 -1.26 -26.42 -4.44
N SER A 333 -0.23 -25.96 -5.15
CA SER A 333 1.17 -26.17 -4.78
C SER A 333 1.73 -24.93 -4.09
N VAL A 334 2.62 -25.13 -3.11
CA VAL A 334 3.24 -24.08 -2.32
C VAL A 334 4.74 -24.32 -2.29
N HIS A 335 5.52 -23.37 -2.80
CA HIS A 335 6.98 -23.44 -2.80
C HIS A 335 7.56 -22.26 -2.01
N TRP A 336 8.60 -22.50 -1.22
CA TRP A 336 9.25 -21.49 -0.38
C TRP A 336 10.77 -21.70 -0.32
N GLY A 337 11.53 -20.61 -0.09
CA GLY A 337 12.99 -20.64 0.01
C GLY A 337 13.50 -20.55 1.46
N ARG A 338 14.52 -21.35 1.79
CA ARG A 338 15.16 -21.40 3.11
C ARG A 338 15.88 -20.10 3.46
N ASP A 339 16.49 -19.47 2.49
CA ASP A 339 17.10 -18.14 2.59
C ASP A 339 16.12 -17.02 3.00
N ASP A 340 14.83 -17.12 2.66
CA ASP A 340 13.80 -16.13 2.98
C ASP A 340 13.09 -16.38 4.32
N VAL A 341 12.65 -17.62 4.58
CA VAL A 341 11.85 -17.95 5.78
C VAL A 341 12.59 -18.82 6.82
N GLY A 342 13.81 -19.28 6.53
CA GLY A 342 14.68 -20.00 7.46
C GLY A 342 14.44 -21.51 7.49
N ASP A 343 13.27 -21.93 7.96
CA ASP A 343 12.88 -23.34 8.02
C ASP A 343 11.36 -23.49 7.94
N ARG A 344 10.89 -24.73 8.03
CA ARG A 344 9.46 -25.06 7.98
C ARG A 344 8.68 -24.36 9.10
N ASP A 345 9.24 -24.24 10.29
CA ASP A 345 8.59 -23.55 11.41
C ASP A 345 8.61 -22.02 11.22
N GLY A 346 9.64 -21.50 10.56
CA GLY A 346 9.75 -20.14 10.09
C GLY A 346 8.66 -19.81 9.07
N LEU A 347 8.44 -20.67 8.08
CA LEU A 347 7.31 -20.57 7.15
C LEU A 347 5.98 -20.50 7.90
N VAL A 348 5.71 -21.47 8.77
CA VAL A 348 4.46 -21.51 9.56
C VAL A 348 4.32 -20.24 10.39
N ARG A 349 5.37 -19.77 11.05
CA ARG A 349 5.34 -18.54 11.86
C ARG A 349 5.04 -17.30 11.01
N ARG A 350 5.58 -17.20 9.80
CA ARG A 350 5.32 -16.08 8.87
C ARG A 350 3.88 -16.13 8.35
N LEU A 351 3.43 -17.31 7.89
CA LEU A 351 2.09 -17.50 7.35
C LEU A 351 0.99 -17.58 8.42
N SER A 352 1.34 -17.76 9.69
CA SER A 352 0.41 -17.65 10.83
C SER A 352 0.42 -16.25 11.45
N ARG A 353 1.33 -15.37 11.02
CA ARG A 353 1.44 -14.02 11.58
C ARG A 353 0.16 -13.26 11.31
N GLU A 354 -0.55 -12.94 12.38
CA GLU A 354 -1.73 -12.11 12.33
C GLU A 354 -1.34 -10.63 12.26
N ARG A 355 -1.92 -9.90 11.31
CA ARG A 355 -1.75 -8.46 11.12
C ARG A 355 -3.10 -7.77 11.08
N LEU A 356 -3.96 -8.11 12.03
CA LEU A 356 -5.26 -7.48 12.16
C LEU A 356 -5.11 -5.96 12.19
N LYS A 357 -5.89 -5.26 11.37
CA LYS A 357 -6.08 -3.83 11.55
C LYS A 357 -6.77 -3.55 12.87
N ASP A 358 -6.02 -2.93 13.76
CA ASP A 358 -6.54 -2.31 14.96
C ASP A 358 -7.58 -1.26 14.61
N THR A 359 -8.59 -1.19 15.46
CA THR A 359 -9.57 -0.11 15.48
C THR A 359 -9.41 0.67 16.78
N THR A 360 -9.79 1.95 16.77
CA THR A 360 -9.82 2.76 18.00
C THR A 360 -10.73 2.16 19.08
N LEU A 361 -11.66 1.30 18.68
CA LEU A 361 -12.58 0.61 19.57
C LEU A 361 -11.97 -0.60 20.28
N ASP A 362 -10.78 -1.06 19.87
CA ASP A 362 -10.03 -2.15 20.51
C ASP A 362 -9.22 -1.65 21.71
N TYR A 363 -9.09 -0.32 21.87
CA TYR A 363 -8.36 0.34 22.96
C TYR A 363 -9.27 1.13 23.92
N PRO A 364 -10.36 0.55 24.46
CA PRO A 364 -11.31 1.30 25.28
C PRO A 364 -10.67 1.87 26.55
N GLN A 365 -9.69 1.18 27.12
CA GLN A 365 -9.07 1.56 28.41
C GLN A 365 -7.97 2.64 28.27
N VAL A 366 -7.35 2.77 27.09
CA VAL A 366 -6.30 3.79 26.85
C VAL A 366 -6.93 5.15 26.61
N ARG A 367 -8.05 5.18 25.87
CA ARG A 367 -8.80 6.42 25.62
C ARG A 367 -9.25 7.08 26.92
N ASP A 368 -9.81 6.35 27.88
CA ASP A 368 -10.26 6.92 29.15
C ASP A 368 -9.11 7.38 30.05
N ARG A 369 -7.97 6.67 30.01
CA ARG A 369 -6.78 7.00 30.82
C ARG A 369 -6.10 8.28 30.32
N ASP A 370 -5.96 8.41 29.00
CA ASP A 370 -5.36 9.57 28.34
C ASP A 370 -6.32 10.75 28.24
N ALA A 371 -7.62 10.50 28.04
CA ALA A 371 -8.64 11.53 28.15
C ALA A 371 -8.70 12.08 29.59
N GLY A 372 -8.58 11.23 30.60
CA GLY A 372 -8.44 11.65 31.99
C GLY A 372 -7.18 12.49 32.23
N PHE A 373 -6.06 12.15 31.58
CA PHE A 373 -4.82 12.93 31.66
C PHE A 373 -4.93 14.30 30.96
N ALA A 374 -5.52 14.34 29.77
CA ALA A 374 -5.76 15.56 29.00
C ALA A 374 -6.76 16.50 29.71
N ARG A 375 -7.87 15.95 30.24
CA ARG A 375 -8.85 16.69 31.04
C ARG A 375 -8.21 17.30 32.30
N ARG A 376 -7.33 16.55 33.00
CA ARG A 376 -6.57 17.08 34.16
C ARG A 376 -5.61 18.22 33.81
N ARG A 377 -5.26 18.42 32.54
CA ARG A 377 -4.42 19.53 32.05
C ARG A 377 -5.21 20.63 31.35
N GLY A 378 -6.54 20.61 31.43
CA GLY A 378 -7.40 21.61 30.80
C GLY A 378 -7.45 21.53 29.27
N LEU A 379 -7.03 20.41 28.67
CA LEU A 379 -7.13 20.19 27.23
C LEU A 379 -8.52 19.66 26.89
N HIS A 380 -9.17 20.31 25.92
CA HIS A 380 -10.47 19.88 25.42
C HIS A 380 -10.33 18.56 24.64
N VAL A 381 -10.90 17.48 25.18
CA VAL A 381 -11.00 16.19 24.50
C VAL A 381 -12.37 16.13 23.83
N PRO A 382 -12.46 16.03 22.49
CA PRO A 382 -13.74 15.85 21.81
C PRO A 382 -14.45 14.61 22.37
N GLU A 383 -15.63 14.80 22.93
CA GLU A 383 -16.49 13.67 23.28
C GLU A 383 -16.97 13.03 21.98
N SER A 384 -16.81 11.71 21.85
CA SER A 384 -17.42 11.03 20.69
C SER A 384 -18.90 10.92 20.96
N GLU A 385 -19.73 11.46 20.06
CA GLU A 385 -21.18 11.25 20.06
C GLU A 385 -21.58 9.77 19.94
N ILE A 386 -20.62 8.89 19.60
CA ILE A 386 -20.79 7.43 19.63
C ILE A 386 -20.73 6.95 21.08
N VAL A 387 -21.88 6.97 21.76
CA VAL A 387 -22.10 6.25 23.02
C VAL A 387 -22.23 4.76 22.69
N VAL A 388 -21.22 3.96 23.05
CA VAL A 388 -21.32 2.49 22.97
C VAL A 388 -22.09 2.00 24.19
N GLY A 389 -23.42 1.96 24.09
CA GLY A 389 -24.26 1.29 25.08
C GLY A 389 -23.99 -0.21 25.08
N ARG A 390 -23.47 -0.75 26.18
CA ARG A 390 -23.45 -2.21 26.41
C ARG A 390 -24.79 -2.63 26.98
N GLU A 391 -25.72 -3.04 26.13
CA GLU A 391 -26.76 -3.97 26.60
C GLU A 391 -26.15 -5.37 26.67
N LYS A 392 -26.04 -5.90 27.90
CA LYS A 392 -25.78 -7.31 28.13
C LYS A 392 -27.04 -8.09 27.78
N THR A 393 -27.25 -8.41 26.51
CA THR A 393 -28.23 -9.42 26.11
C THR A 393 -27.54 -10.79 26.13
N THR A 394 -27.59 -11.42 27.31
CA THR A 394 -27.47 -12.87 27.45
C THR A 394 -28.75 -13.51 26.89
N SER A 395 -28.71 -14.05 25.67
CA SER A 395 -29.58 -15.17 25.22
C SER A 395 -29.29 -15.56 23.76
N GLY A 396 -28.89 -16.82 23.52
CA GLY A 396 -28.79 -17.44 22.18
C GLY A 396 -27.66 -18.48 22.06
N PRO A 397 -27.90 -19.71 21.58
CA PRO A 397 -27.17 -20.90 22.02
C PRO A 397 -25.78 -21.06 21.39
N ARG A 398 -24.76 -21.16 22.25
CA ARG A 398 -23.45 -21.75 21.94
C ARG A 398 -23.50 -23.25 22.21
N GLN A 399 -24.15 -24.01 21.35
CA GLN A 399 -24.02 -25.46 21.31
C GLN A 399 -23.65 -25.83 19.87
N ASP A 400 -22.34 -25.85 19.60
CA ASP A 400 -21.71 -26.61 18.50
C ASP A 400 -20.17 -26.54 18.54
N ARG A 401 -19.56 -26.12 19.66
CA ARG A 401 -18.09 -26.16 19.86
C ARG A 401 -17.63 -27.19 20.91
N GLN A 402 -18.52 -28.08 21.37
CA GLN A 402 -18.18 -29.12 22.35
C GLN A 402 -18.86 -30.45 22.00
N ALA A 403 -18.50 -31.04 20.86
CA ALA A 403 -18.80 -32.43 20.59
C ALA A 403 -17.76 -32.95 19.59
N GLU A 404 -16.54 -33.19 20.07
CA GLU A 404 -15.59 -34.21 19.59
C GLU A 404 -14.26 -34.03 20.33
N ALA A 405 -14.24 -34.49 21.59
CA ALA A 405 -13.00 -34.86 22.26
C ALA A 405 -13.11 -36.35 22.57
N VAL A 406 -12.41 -37.15 21.75
CA VAL A 406 -12.22 -38.58 21.98
C VAL A 406 -11.46 -38.76 23.29
N ARG A 407 -11.99 -39.65 24.14
CA ARG A 407 -11.48 -39.99 25.47
C ARG A 407 -10.18 -40.80 25.35
N THR A 408 -9.15 -40.39 26.08
CA THR A 408 -8.04 -41.26 26.52
C THR A 408 -8.09 -41.38 28.05
N PRO A 409 -7.82 -42.56 28.64
CA PRO A 409 -8.09 -42.81 30.06
C PRO A 409 -6.98 -42.35 31.00
N ASP A 410 -7.39 -42.13 32.25
CA ASP A 410 -6.70 -41.57 33.41
C ASP A 410 -5.29 -42.12 33.73
N LEU A 411 -4.41 -41.20 34.16
CA LEU A 411 -3.29 -41.48 35.06
C LEU A 411 -3.30 -40.49 36.24
N ALA A 412 -3.25 -41.05 37.45
CA ALA A 412 -3.27 -40.38 38.76
C ALA A 412 -1.97 -39.57 39.06
N PRO A 413 -1.94 -38.71 40.10
CA PRO A 413 -1.14 -37.49 40.10
C PRO A 413 0.27 -37.65 40.70
N ALA A 414 1.28 -37.07 40.04
CA ALA A 414 2.65 -36.96 40.56
C ALA A 414 3.07 -35.49 40.80
N GLN A 415 3.19 -35.17 42.09
CA GLN A 415 4.12 -34.24 42.76
C GLN A 415 4.68 -33.01 42.00
N ARG A 416 4.29 -31.83 42.50
CA ARG A 416 4.89 -30.51 42.25
C ARG A 416 6.38 -30.48 42.63
N LYS A 417 7.25 -30.07 41.70
CA LYS A 417 8.58 -29.51 42.02
C LYS A 417 8.58 -28.00 41.77
N ARG A 418 9.11 -27.29 42.79
CA ARG A 418 9.20 -25.84 42.94
C ARG A 418 10.06 -25.21 41.84
N GLY A 419 9.61 -24.08 41.29
CA GLY A 419 10.43 -23.19 40.47
C GLY A 419 11.33 -22.33 41.35
N MET A 420 12.59 -22.21 40.94
CA MET A 420 13.50 -21.13 41.35
C MET A 420 12.79 -19.80 41.03
N PHE A 421 12.86 -18.80 41.90
CA PHE A 421 12.16 -17.48 41.87
C PHE A 421 10.99 -17.28 42.84
N ASP A 422 10.67 -18.26 43.68
CA ASP A 422 9.82 -18.00 44.85
C ASP A 422 10.65 -17.36 45.98
N GLY A 423 10.65 -16.02 46.04
CA GLY A 423 11.22 -15.25 47.15
C GLY A 423 12.18 -14.15 46.72
N LEU A 424 11.65 -12.97 46.38
CA LEU A 424 12.26 -11.66 46.70
C LEU A 424 11.24 -10.54 46.46
N ASP A 425 10.82 -9.93 47.57
CA ASP A 425 9.87 -8.83 47.68
C ASP A 425 10.67 -7.53 47.95
N LEU A 426 10.43 -6.48 47.17
CA LEU A 426 10.87 -5.11 47.47
C LEU A 426 9.83 -4.10 46.99
N SER A 427 8.91 -3.78 47.89
CA SER A 427 8.08 -2.59 47.92
C SER A 427 8.90 -1.28 47.93
N VAL A 428 8.42 -0.23 47.24
CA VAL A 428 7.98 1.08 47.82
C VAL A 428 7.91 2.20 46.76
N ARG A 429 6.67 2.70 46.63
CA ARG A 429 6.08 4.03 46.38
C ARG A 429 6.86 5.24 45.81
N LEU A 430 6.09 5.99 45.01
CA LEU A 430 6.25 7.36 44.49
C LEU A 430 6.68 8.43 45.52
N GLY A 431 7.44 9.43 45.02
CA GLY A 431 7.61 10.74 45.64
C GLY A 431 8.22 11.75 44.68
N HIS A 432 7.75 13.00 44.72
CA HIS A 432 7.88 14.07 43.71
C HIS A 432 9.23 14.81 43.66
N ARG A 433 9.54 15.28 42.44
CA ARG A 433 10.20 16.55 42.00
C ARG A 433 10.79 17.50 43.07
N THR A 434 12.01 17.98 42.82
CA THR A 434 12.31 19.44 42.66
C THR A 434 13.66 19.67 41.97
N SER A 435 13.74 20.83 41.34
CA SER A 435 14.74 21.43 40.47
C SER A 435 15.99 22.00 41.17
N GLU A 436 17.04 22.16 40.36
CA GLU A 436 18.04 23.25 40.34
C GLU A 436 18.68 23.72 41.66
N LYS A 437 20.02 23.62 41.73
CA LYS A 437 20.90 24.79 41.90
C LYS A 437 22.37 24.46 41.70
N ASP A 438 22.99 25.22 40.80
CA ASP A 438 24.42 25.44 40.70
C ASP A 438 25.00 25.97 42.02
N VAL A 439 26.22 25.55 42.37
CA VAL A 439 27.19 26.42 43.03
C VAL A 439 28.59 26.11 42.49
N SER A 440 29.11 27.09 41.76
CA SER A 440 30.50 27.34 41.40
C SER A 440 31.37 27.71 42.62
N ALA A 441 32.63 27.29 42.66
CA ALA A 441 33.83 28.00 43.15
C ALA A 441 34.98 26.98 43.25
N GLY A 442 36.06 27.06 42.45
CA GLY A 442 37.27 27.88 42.69
C GLY A 442 38.46 26.93 42.82
N MET A 443 39.45 26.94 41.91
CA MET A 443 40.81 27.53 42.08
C MET A 443 41.49 27.11 43.40
N ASP A 444 42.72 26.58 43.48
CA ASP A 444 43.90 26.74 42.62
C ASP A 444 44.95 25.63 42.87
N ALA A 445 45.82 25.49 41.87
CA ALA A 445 47.26 25.16 41.87
C ALA A 445 47.87 24.10 42.83
N GLY A 446 48.68 23.19 42.26
CA GLY A 446 49.64 22.41 43.04
C GLY A 446 50.42 21.37 42.24
N SER A 447 51.50 21.80 41.60
CA SER A 447 52.54 20.98 40.96
C SER A 447 53.16 19.91 41.87
N GLY A 448 53.49 18.73 41.33
CA GLY A 448 54.33 17.74 42.02
C GLY A 448 54.69 16.53 41.15
N LYS A 449 55.98 16.35 40.90
CA LYS A 449 56.63 15.34 40.04
C LYS A 449 56.68 13.92 40.66
N GLY A 450 56.78 12.93 39.76
CA GLY A 450 57.51 11.65 39.93
C GLY A 450 56.81 10.58 40.77
N GLU A 451 56.98 9.27 40.58
CA GLU A 451 57.82 8.49 39.67
C GLU A 451 57.38 7.02 39.79
N SER A 452 57.54 6.25 38.71
CA SER A 452 57.73 4.78 38.67
C SER A 452 56.60 3.82 39.14
N GLY A 453 56.17 2.96 38.21
CA GLY A 453 55.41 1.74 38.47
C GLY A 453 55.29 0.92 37.19
N ALA A 454 56.20 -0.04 37.01
CA ALA A 454 56.33 -0.88 35.83
C ALA A 454 55.28 -2.01 35.78
N GLY A 455 54.75 -2.27 34.58
CA GLY A 455 54.54 -3.63 34.05
C GLY A 455 53.14 -4.24 34.13
N ARG A 456 52.37 -4.11 33.04
CA ARG A 456 51.92 -5.23 32.16
C ARG A 456 50.94 -4.70 31.11
N GLU A 457 51.43 -4.59 29.87
CA GLU A 457 50.67 -4.22 28.67
C GLU A 457 49.82 -5.39 28.14
N ALA A 458 48.60 -5.08 27.71
CA ALA A 458 47.81 -5.89 26.79
C ALA A 458 48.11 -5.44 25.34
N PRO A 459 48.03 -6.32 24.31
CA PRO A 459 48.51 -6.00 22.97
C PRO A 459 47.71 -4.86 22.33
N ALA A 460 48.44 -3.90 21.77
CA ALA A 460 47.91 -2.73 21.10
C ALA A 460 47.14 -3.09 19.82
N SER A 461 46.05 -2.37 19.58
CA SER A 461 45.28 -2.37 18.33
C SER A 461 46.19 -2.02 17.13
N PRO A 462 46.04 -2.66 15.95
CA PRO A 462 46.83 -2.38 14.74
C PRO A 462 46.76 -0.94 14.21
N PHE A 463 45.95 -0.08 14.83
CA PHE A 463 45.71 1.30 14.43
C PHE A 463 46.33 2.34 15.38
N ALA A 464 47.06 1.92 16.41
CA ALA A 464 47.79 2.79 17.31
C ALA A 464 49.04 3.37 16.60
N GLY A 465 48.84 4.39 15.76
CA GLY A 465 49.95 5.06 15.06
C GLY A 465 49.58 5.86 13.82
N LEU A 466 48.33 5.80 13.33
CA LEU A 466 47.89 6.57 12.17
C LEU A 466 47.69 8.05 12.53
N ARG A 467 48.77 8.85 12.42
CA ARG A 467 48.69 10.32 12.42
C ARG A 467 48.24 10.80 11.05
N LEU A 468 46.95 11.12 10.91
CA LEU A 468 46.44 11.87 9.77
C LEU A 468 47.01 13.31 9.79
N PRO A 469 47.47 13.85 8.65
CA PRO A 469 47.98 15.23 8.61
C PRO A 469 46.87 16.21 8.99
N ARG A 470 47.16 17.10 9.94
CA ARG A 470 46.30 18.24 10.27
C ARG A 470 46.20 19.14 9.03
N VAL A 471 45.07 19.07 8.34
CA VAL A 471 44.70 20.09 7.35
C VAL A 471 44.57 21.42 8.10
N GLN A 472 45.43 22.38 7.76
CA GLN A 472 45.30 23.74 8.24
C GLN A 472 43.96 24.29 7.75
N ARG A 473 43.03 24.52 8.67
CA ARG A 473 41.80 25.26 8.37
C ARG A 473 42.21 26.69 8.06
N ALA A 474 41.93 27.14 6.84
CA ALA A 474 42.00 28.55 6.49
C ALA A 474 41.16 29.35 7.48
N GLN A 475 41.75 30.41 8.06
CA GLN A 475 41.05 31.37 8.90
C GLN A 475 39.94 32.02 8.06
N VAL A 476 38.70 31.87 8.51
CA VAL A 476 37.54 32.58 7.96
C VAL A 476 37.58 34.02 8.48
N PRO A 477 37.30 35.05 7.65
CA PRO A 477 37.37 36.44 8.07
C PRO A 477 36.39 36.72 9.22
N ALA A 478 36.87 37.49 10.21
CA ALA A 478 36.04 38.01 11.29
C ALA A 478 35.09 39.07 10.76
N GLY A 479 33.78 38.84 10.90
CA GLY A 479 32.77 39.83 10.56
C GLY A 479 31.33 39.33 10.77
N LEU A 480 30.70 39.88 11.81
CA LEU A 480 29.25 39.99 12.04
C LEU A 480 28.51 38.76 12.63
N GLY A 481 28.38 38.78 13.96
CA GLY A 481 27.11 38.48 14.64
C GLY A 481 26.80 37.03 15.06
N GLY A 482 27.27 36.65 16.25
CA GLY A 482 26.45 35.87 17.20
C GLY A 482 26.18 34.39 16.91
N PHE A 483 27.21 33.58 16.64
CA PHE A 483 27.04 32.11 16.60
C PHE A 483 27.99 31.39 17.54
N VAL A 484 27.42 30.59 18.44
CA VAL A 484 28.15 29.61 19.26
C VAL A 484 28.00 28.23 18.60
N PRO A 485 29.09 27.61 18.10
CA PRO A 485 29.04 26.25 17.56
C PRO A 485 28.61 25.27 18.66
N GLY A 486 27.43 24.66 18.52
CA GLY A 486 26.92 23.62 19.42
C GLY A 486 25.62 23.92 20.16
N GLY A 487 25.05 25.14 20.05
CA GLY A 487 23.89 25.54 20.87
C GLY A 487 22.50 25.24 20.32
N ASP A 488 22.33 25.11 18.99
CA ASP A 488 21.00 24.97 18.37
C ASP A 488 20.74 23.52 17.88
N PRO A 489 19.80 22.78 18.51
CA PRO A 489 19.42 21.43 18.11
C PRO A 489 18.98 21.33 16.65
N LEU A 490 18.35 22.37 16.09
CA LEU A 490 17.86 22.35 14.71
C LEU A 490 19.03 22.34 13.72
N HIS A 491 20.02 23.19 13.91
CA HIS A 491 21.20 23.25 13.07
C HIS A 491 22.00 21.94 13.10
N GLN A 492 22.06 21.29 14.26
CA GLN A 492 22.71 19.97 14.39
C GLN A 492 21.96 18.89 13.61
N ALA A 493 20.63 18.84 13.72
CA ALA A 493 19.82 17.87 13.00
C ALA A 493 19.86 18.08 11.48
N VAL A 494 19.81 19.33 11.03
CA VAL A 494 19.95 19.69 9.61
C VAL A 494 21.32 19.27 9.06
N GLU A 495 22.39 19.45 9.83
CA GLU A 495 23.74 19.03 9.42
C GLU A 495 23.90 17.51 9.37
N GLN A 496 23.33 16.78 10.33
CA GLN A 496 23.31 15.30 10.31
C GLN A 496 22.53 14.78 9.10
N TYR A 497 21.38 15.38 8.81
CA TYR A 497 20.58 15.07 7.63
C TYR A 497 21.35 15.35 6.34
N ALA A 498 21.94 16.54 6.21
CA ALA A 498 22.72 16.95 5.05
C ALA A 498 23.92 16.02 4.78
N ARG A 499 24.60 15.59 5.84
CA ARG A 499 25.70 14.63 5.73
C ARG A 499 25.22 13.28 5.22
N ALA A 500 24.12 12.76 5.76
CA ALA A 500 23.56 11.48 5.32
C ALA A 500 23.11 11.53 3.85
N VAL A 501 22.47 12.62 3.42
CA VAL A 501 22.10 12.85 2.01
C VAL A 501 23.31 12.90 1.10
N ARG A 502 24.39 13.59 1.51
CA ARG A 502 25.64 13.65 0.73
C ARG A 502 26.33 12.29 0.64
N ASP A 503 26.36 11.54 1.73
CA ASP A 503 27.01 10.23 1.77
C ASP A 503 26.27 9.23 0.86
N ILE A 504 24.93 9.28 0.82
CA ILE A 504 24.12 8.52 -0.15
C ILE A 504 24.34 9.03 -1.58
N GLY A 505 24.32 10.36 -1.79
CA GLY A 505 24.52 10.98 -3.10
C GLY A 505 25.85 10.57 -3.75
N ARG A 506 26.93 10.47 -2.96
CA ARG A 506 28.23 9.99 -3.44
C ARG A 506 28.19 8.56 -3.96
N MET A 507 27.44 7.66 -3.31
CA MET A 507 27.29 6.28 -3.79
C MET A 507 26.56 6.24 -5.13
N VAL A 508 25.49 7.03 -5.26
CA VAL A 508 24.71 7.14 -6.50
C VAL A 508 25.55 7.73 -7.64
N GLU A 509 26.34 8.78 -7.39
CA GLU A 509 27.24 9.38 -8.38
C GLU A 509 28.34 8.42 -8.87
N GLN A 510 28.75 7.47 -8.03
CA GLN A 510 29.79 6.49 -8.33
C GLN A 510 29.23 5.15 -8.84
N ASP A 511 27.92 5.07 -9.07
CA ASP A 511 27.20 3.84 -9.45
C ASP A 511 27.44 2.67 -8.47
N LEU A 512 27.56 3.01 -7.18
CA LEU A 512 27.77 2.06 -6.09
C LEU A 512 26.48 1.81 -5.31
N PRO A 513 26.27 0.58 -4.79
CA PRO A 513 25.10 0.28 -3.98
C PRO A 513 25.15 1.04 -2.64
N VAL A 514 24.06 1.71 -2.29
CA VAL A 514 23.90 2.37 -0.99
C VAL A 514 23.83 1.32 0.12
N LEU A 515 24.77 1.37 1.05
CA LEU A 515 24.92 0.40 2.13
C LEU A 515 23.84 0.57 3.21
N GLU A 516 23.48 -0.53 3.89
CA GLU A 516 22.39 -0.52 4.89
C GLU A 516 22.64 0.46 6.05
N HIS A 517 23.89 0.63 6.48
CA HIS A 517 24.21 1.61 7.52
C HIS A 517 24.01 3.07 7.06
N GLN A 518 24.17 3.37 5.75
CA GLN A 518 23.93 4.69 5.18
C GLN A 518 22.43 4.99 5.10
N LYS A 519 21.62 3.99 4.69
CA LYS A 519 20.15 4.09 4.70
C LYS A 519 19.62 4.32 6.12
N LYS A 520 20.14 3.58 7.10
CA LYS A 520 19.80 3.75 8.51
C LYS A 520 20.19 5.13 9.04
N ALA A 521 21.40 5.60 8.75
CA ALA A 521 21.86 6.93 9.16
C ALA A 521 20.99 8.06 8.58
N TRP A 522 20.56 7.95 7.32
CA TRP A 522 19.64 8.89 6.71
C TRP A 522 18.24 8.85 7.36
N LEU A 523 17.71 7.65 7.62
CA LEU A 523 16.41 7.50 8.29
C LEU A 523 16.42 8.06 9.71
N ASP A 524 17.48 7.80 10.47
CA ASP A 524 17.66 8.29 11.84
C ASP A 524 17.78 9.82 11.86
N ALA A 525 18.58 10.40 10.94
CA ALA A 525 18.73 11.84 10.80
C ALA A 525 17.43 12.54 10.34
N SER A 526 16.69 11.92 9.41
CA SER A 526 15.40 12.43 8.92
C SER A 526 14.36 12.43 10.05
N THR A 527 14.32 11.35 10.83
CA THR A 527 13.42 11.24 11.99
C THR A 527 13.78 12.25 13.08
N ALA A 528 15.06 12.46 13.35
CA ALA A 528 15.52 13.47 14.31
C ALA A 528 15.12 14.88 13.88
N LEU A 529 15.25 15.20 12.60
CA LEU A 529 14.88 16.49 12.05
C LEU A 529 13.36 16.72 12.08
N GLU A 530 12.56 15.72 11.68
CA GLU A 530 11.09 15.79 11.73
C GLU A 530 10.55 15.93 13.17
N ARG A 531 11.22 15.33 14.17
CA ARG A 531 10.86 15.51 15.58
C ARG A 531 11.06 16.94 16.06
N LEU A 532 12.11 17.63 15.60
CA LEU A 532 12.38 19.01 15.97
C LEU A 532 11.47 20.00 15.24
N ARG A 533 11.21 19.75 13.96
CA ARG A 533 10.34 20.60 13.14
C ARG A 533 9.55 19.74 12.14
N PRO A 534 8.25 19.51 12.40
CA PRO A 534 7.41 18.74 11.49
C PRO A 534 7.34 19.35 10.08
N GLY A 535 7.59 18.53 9.07
CA GLY A 535 7.65 18.91 7.65
C GLY A 535 8.99 19.52 7.22
N ALA A 536 10.02 19.50 8.07
CA ALA A 536 11.35 20.02 7.75
C ALA A 536 12.05 19.25 6.63
N VAL A 537 11.88 17.92 6.56
CA VAL A 537 12.51 17.10 5.52
C VAL A 537 11.95 17.48 4.14
N ILE A 538 10.62 17.53 4.03
CA ILE A 538 9.94 17.93 2.79
C ILE A 538 10.30 19.37 2.40
N ALA A 539 10.39 20.28 3.38
CA ALA A 539 10.78 21.66 3.14
C ALA A 539 12.21 21.78 2.59
N LEU A 540 13.17 21.02 3.15
CA LEU A 540 14.55 20.99 2.65
C LEU A 540 14.65 20.37 1.26
N GLU A 541 13.96 19.26 1.00
CA GLU A 541 13.92 18.65 -0.32
C GLU A 541 13.37 19.62 -1.37
N THR A 542 12.31 20.36 -1.00
CA THR A 542 11.70 21.37 -1.87
C THR A 542 12.65 22.54 -2.10
N ALA A 543 13.32 23.03 -1.06
CA ALA A 543 14.32 24.09 -1.16
C ALA A 543 15.49 23.67 -2.06
N VAL A 544 16.04 22.46 -1.90
CA VAL A 544 17.12 21.94 -2.75
C VAL A 544 16.69 21.78 -4.21
N LYS A 545 15.42 21.46 -4.46
CA LYS A 545 14.86 21.33 -5.81
C LYS A 545 14.70 22.67 -6.51
N HIS A 546 14.25 23.70 -5.81
CA HIS A 546 13.85 24.99 -6.40
C HIS A 546 14.86 26.12 -6.23
N GLU A 547 15.77 26.03 -5.26
CA GLU A 547 16.79 27.04 -4.98
C GLU A 547 18.20 26.49 -5.26
N PRO A 548 18.88 26.99 -6.32
CA PRO A 548 20.21 26.50 -6.68
C PRO A 548 21.26 26.83 -5.61
N GLU A 549 21.08 27.92 -4.86
CA GLU A 549 21.98 28.34 -3.77
C GLU A 549 21.97 27.34 -2.61
N ILE A 550 20.78 26.82 -2.24
CA ILE A 550 20.62 25.79 -1.20
C ILE A 550 21.21 24.46 -1.64
N ARG A 551 21.04 24.09 -2.92
CA ARG A 551 21.68 22.92 -3.51
C ARG A 551 23.21 23.05 -3.51
N GLN A 552 23.75 24.20 -3.89
CA GLN A 552 25.18 24.46 -3.85
C GLN A 552 25.71 24.42 -2.40
N ALA A 553 24.94 24.92 -1.43
CA ALA A 553 25.30 24.82 -0.03
C ALA A 553 25.32 23.36 0.49
N LEU A 554 24.38 22.52 0.05
CA LEU A 554 24.31 21.10 0.43
C LEU A 554 25.59 20.34 0.02
N TYR A 555 26.05 20.54 -1.21
CA TYR A 555 27.20 19.82 -1.78
C TYR A 555 28.54 20.55 -1.61
N GLY A 556 28.55 21.88 -1.49
CA GLY A 556 29.74 22.72 -1.50
C GLY A 556 30.19 23.28 -0.15
N LEU A 557 29.34 23.26 0.88
CA LEU A 557 29.70 23.70 2.24
C LEU A 557 29.79 22.52 3.20
N GLU A 558 30.51 22.70 4.32
CA GLU A 558 30.64 21.69 5.37
C GLU A 558 30.37 22.27 6.76
N GLY A 559 29.86 21.42 7.65
CA GLY A 559 29.72 21.75 9.07
C GLY A 559 28.73 22.89 9.32
N PRO A 560 29.01 23.78 10.29
CA PRO A 560 28.07 24.82 10.70
C PRO A 560 27.64 25.79 9.60
N ALA A 561 28.48 26.02 8.58
CA ALA A 561 28.16 26.92 7.48
C ALA A 561 27.07 26.34 6.56
N ARG A 562 27.13 25.03 6.29
CA ARG A 562 26.10 24.31 5.53
C ARG A 562 24.78 24.30 6.30
N ALA A 563 24.85 23.96 7.60
CA ALA A 563 23.68 23.92 8.46
C ALA A 563 22.88 25.23 8.43
N ARG A 564 23.56 26.39 8.56
CA ARG A 564 22.90 27.70 8.53
C ARG A 564 22.21 27.97 7.20
N ARG A 565 22.90 27.73 6.08
CA ARG A 565 22.32 27.94 4.74
C ARG A 565 21.12 27.03 4.49
N LEU A 566 21.18 25.78 4.92
CA LEU A 566 20.04 24.87 4.81
C LEU A 566 18.87 25.28 5.71
N VAL A 567 19.13 25.78 6.93
CA VAL A 567 18.09 26.33 7.81
C VAL A 567 17.46 27.59 7.19
N GLU A 568 18.25 28.48 6.59
CA GLU A 568 17.74 29.64 5.84
C GLU A 568 16.80 29.21 4.70
N GLY A 569 17.19 28.19 3.93
CA GLY A 569 16.34 27.62 2.86
C GLY A 569 15.05 26.99 3.40
N LEU A 570 15.12 26.31 4.54
CA LEU A 570 13.96 25.75 5.21
C LEU A 570 12.99 26.85 5.69
N GLU A 571 13.51 27.94 6.25
CA GLU A 571 12.69 29.10 6.64
C GLU A 571 12.09 29.83 5.45
N HIS A 572 12.83 29.91 4.34
CA HIS A 572 12.33 30.45 3.09
C HIS A 572 11.16 29.62 2.56
N GLU A 573 11.30 28.29 2.52
CA GLU A 573 10.24 27.39 2.08
C GLU A 573 9.00 27.51 2.97
N ASP A 574 9.19 27.67 4.28
CA ASP A 574 8.07 27.90 5.21
C ASP A 574 7.35 29.23 4.97
N LYS A 575 8.08 30.29 4.60
CA LYS A 575 7.49 31.57 4.18
C LYS A 575 6.73 31.41 2.87
N VAL A 576 7.30 30.70 1.88
CA VAL A 576 6.63 30.42 0.61
C VAL A 576 5.36 29.61 0.84
N ARG A 577 5.39 28.58 1.68
CA ARG A 577 4.20 27.77 2.01
C ARG A 577 3.08 28.60 2.65
N LYS A 578 3.43 29.56 3.51
CA LYS A 578 2.47 30.42 4.22
C LYS A 578 1.95 31.60 3.39
N SER A 579 2.74 32.11 2.43
CA SER A 579 2.31 33.22 1.55
C SER A 579 1.75 32.69 0.24
N PRO A 580 0.44 32.87 -0.02
CA PRO A 580 -0.17 32.51 -1.30
C PRO A 580 0.48 33.18 -2.52
N GLU A 581 0.97 34.42 -2.37
CA GLU A 581 1.62 35.21 -3.42
C GLU A 581 2.96 34.58 -3.84
N LEU A 582 3.77 34.16 -2.87
CA LEU A 582 5.05 33.49 -3.14
C LEU A 582 4.84 32.12 -3.80
N ARG A 583 3.78 31.38 -3.43
CA ARG A 583 3.41 30.12 -4.11
C ARG A 583 3.02 30.38 -5.57
N ALA A 584 2.27 31.44 -5.83
CA ALA A 584 1.86 31.84 -7.18
C ALA A 584 3.08 32.24 -8.03
N ALA A 585 3.98 33.07 -7.49
CA ALA A 585 5.21 33.45 -8.17
C ALA A 585 6.10 32.23 -8.52
N ARG A 586 6.25 31.29 -7.57
CA ARG A 586 6.99 30.05 -7.80
C ARG A 586 6.35 29.17 -8.85
N PHE A 587 5.02 29.07 -8.85
CA PHE A 587 4.28 28.31 -9.85
C PHE A 587 4.50 28.88 -11.25
N VAL A 588 4.44 30.20 -11.42
CA VAL A 588 4.71 30.86 -12.72
C VAL A 588 6.16 30.62 -13.16
N LYS A 589 7.13 30.77 -12.26
CA LYS A 589 8.54 30.52 -12.57
C LYS A 589 8.81 29.06 -12.98
N ALA A 590 8.13 28.11 -12.36
CA ALA A 590 8.25 26.68 -12.70
C ALA A 590 7.54 26.35 -14.03
N TRP A 591 6.46 27.07 -14.37
CA TRP A 591 5.62 26.82 -15.54
C TRP A 591 6.41 26.81 -16.86
N ASP A 592 7.32 27.77 -17.01
CA ASP A 592 8.10 27.95 -18.24
C ASP A 592 9.08 26.79 -18.51
N GLY A 593 9.41 25.99 -17.48
CA GLY A 593 10.27 24.81 -17.60
C GLY A 593 9.53 23.48 -17.79
N LEU A 594 8.20 23.47 -17.78
CA LEU A 594 7.39 22.24 -17.88
C LEU A 594 7.13 21.83 -19.33
N SER A 595 7.18 20.52 -19.60
CA SER A 595 6.72 19.95 -20.87
C SER A 595 5.21 20.13 -21.07
N ARG A 596 4.69 19.97 -22.29
CA ARG A 596 3.24 20.12 -22.56
C ARG A 596 2.37 19.16 -21.74
N GLU A 597 2.84 17.93 -21.52
CA GLU A 597 2.15 16.94 -20.69
C GLU A 597 2.14 17.35 -19.21
N GLN A 598 3.28 17.82 -18.71
CA GLN A 598 3.43 18.30 -17.33
C GLN A 598 2.61 19.58 -17.07
N GLN A 599 2.54 20.49 -18.03
CA GLN A 599 1.67 21.67 -17.98
C GLN A 599 0.19 21.26 -17.86
N GLY A 600 -0.24 20.19 -18.54
CA GLY A 600 -1.60 19.66 -18.42
C GLY A 600 -1.93 19.12 -17.03
N VAL A 601 -0.98 18.44 -16.39
CA VAL A 601 -1.12 17.95 -15.00
C VAL A 601 -1.10 19.11 -14.01
N ALA A 602 -0.13 20.03 -14.14
CA ALA A 602 -0.02 21.21 -13.29
C ALA A 602 -1.27 22.09 -13.36
N LEU A 603 -1.91 22.21 -14.53
CA LEU A 603 -3.17 22.96 -14.68
C LEU A 603 -4.36 22.26 -14.00
N LYS A 604 -4.38 20.92 -13.96
CA LYS A 604 -5.40 20.15 -13.24
C LYS A 604 -5.21 20.26 -11.72
N GLU A 605 -3.97 20.28 -11.25
CA GLU A 605 -3.64 20.48 -9.84
C GLU A 605 -3.90 21.91 -9.39
N LEU A 606 -3.58 22.90 -10.23
CA LEU A 606 -3.90 24.30 -9.96
C LEU A 606 -5.40 24.51 -9.73
N LYS A 607 -6.25 23.84 -10.52
CA LYS A 607 -7.72 23.88 -10.36
C LYS A 607 -8.25 23.23 -9.08
N ARG A 608 -7.40 22.51 -8.34
CA ARG A 608 -7.73 21.96 -7.02
C ARG A 608 -7.37 22.93 -5.88
N ASP A 609 -6.55 23.94 -6.14
CA ASP A 609 -6.22 25.01 -5.19
C ASP A 609 -6.90 26.32 -5.61
N ALA A 610 -8.14 26.50 -5.15
CA ALA A 610 -8.96 27.66 -5.49
C ALA A 610 -8.33 29.00 -5.08
N GLN A 611 -7.50 29.02 -4.02
CA GLN A 611 -6.81 30.23 -3.58
C GLN A 611 -5.69 30.61 -4.55
N LEU A 612 -4.89 29.62 -4.97
CA LEU A 612 -3.79 29.82 -5.93
C LEU A 612 -4.32 30.18 -7.32
N GLU A 613 -5.38 29.51 -7.78
CA GLU A 613 -6.03 29.81 -9.05
C GLU A 613 -6.62 31.24 -9.07
N SER A 614 -7.32 31.65 -7.99
CA SER A 614 -7.88 32.99 -7.87
C SER A 614 -6.79 34.07 -7.90
N LEU A 615 -5.67 33.85 -7.21
CA LEU A 615 -4.54 34.79 -7.19
C LEU A 615 -3.85 34.89 -8.55
N LEU A 616 -3.63 33.77 -9.24
CA LEU A 616 -3.05 33.78 -10.59
C LEU A 616 -3.98 34.45 -11.62
N ARG A 617 -5.30 34.39 -11.42
CA ARG A 617 -6.26 35.14 -12.25
C ARG A 617 -6.23 36.64 -11.97
N GLN A 618 -6.10 37.04 -10.71
CA GLN A 618 -6.15 38.45 -10.31
C GLN A 618 -4.82 39.18 -10.55
N LYS A 619 -3.68 38.51 -10.31
CA LYS A 619 -2.34 39.08 -10.33
C LYS A 619 -1.36 38.38 -11.29
N GLY A 620 -1.84 37.50 -12.18
CA GLY A 620 -0.98 36.73 -13.10
C GLY A 620 -0.04 37.60 -13.94
N HIS A 621 -0.51 38.75 -14.43
CA HIS A 621 0.33 39.68 -15.19
C HIS A 621 1.43 40.35 -14.35
N GLU A 622 1.15 40.67 -13.08
CA GLU A 622 2.15 41.20 -12.12
C GLU A 622 3.19 40.14 -11.76
N LEU A 623 2.80 38.86 -11.80
CA LEU A 623 3.64 37.69 -11.50
C LEU A 623 4.39 37.15 -12.74
N GLY A 624 4.30 37.82 -13.90
CA GLY A 624 5.06 37.48 -15.11
C GLY A 624 4.35 36.59 -16.13
N VAL A 625 3.05 36.30 -15.96
CA VAL A 625 2.27 35.53 -16.95
C VAL A 625 2.03 36.38 -18.20
N ARG A 626 2.61 35.95 -19.34
CA ARG A 626 2.43 36.62 -20.64
C ARG A 626 1.01 36.41 -21.16
N LYS A 627 0.39 37.49 -21.65
CA LYS A 627 -0.94 37.46 -22.28
C LYS A 627 -0.92 36.54 -23.50
N GLY A 628 -1.83 35.57 -23.57
CA GLY A 628 -1.89 34.56 -24.62
C GLY A 628 -1.02 33.32 -24.39
N SER A 629 -0.25 33.23 -23.29
CA SER A 629 0.52 32.02 -22.92
C SER A 629 -0.39 30.82 -22.62
N THR A 630 0.16 29.60 -22.62
CA THR A 630 -0.59 28.38 -22.27
C THR A 630 -1.19 28.45 -20.88
N LEU A 631 -0.50 29.10 -19.94
CA LEU A 631 -1.00 29.38 -18.59
C LEU A 631 -2.16 30.38 -18.60
N ASP A 632 -2.02 31.50 -19.30
CA ASP A 632 -3.07 32.53 -19.44
C ASP A 632 -4.35 31.95 -20.08
N GLN A 633 -4.21 31.16 -21.15
CA GLN A 633 -5.32 30.47 -21.80
C GLN A 633 -5.97 29.39 -20.93
N GLY A 634 -5.22 28.83 -19.99
CA GLY A 634 -5.71 27.83 -19.03
C GLY A 634 -6.45 28.44 -17.84
N LEU A 635 -6.15 29.70 -17.50
CA LEU A 635 -6.77 30.49 -16.43
C LEU A 635 -8.06 31.21 -16.88
N GLN A 636 -8.29 31.38 -18.19
CA GLN A 636 -9.48 32.03 -18.72
C GLN A 636 -10.76 31.19 -18.52
N PRO A 637 -11.91 31.83 -18.19
CA PRO A 637 -13.19 31.14 -18.03
C PRO A 637 -13.64 30.47 -19.34
N GLN A 638 -14.29 29.30 -19.25
CA GLN A 638 -14.68 28.50 -20.42
C GLN A 638 -15.52 29.25 -21.48
N ARG A 639 -16.24 30.32 -21.10
CA ARG A 639 -17.04 31.16 -22.02
C ARG A 639 -16.20 31.96 -23.03
N THR A 640 -14.93 32.27 -22.77
CA THR A 640 -14.06 32.99 -23.73
C THR A 640 -13.29 32.06 -24.67
N ARG A 641 -13.08 30.79 -24.28
CA ARG A 641 -12.42 29.77 -25.13
C ARG A 641 -13.24 29.38 -26.36
N SER A 642 -14.57 29.48 -26.31
CA SER A 642 -15.46 29.24 -27.45
C SER A 642 -15.45 30.39 -28.46
N LEU A 643 -15.27 31.64 -28.01
CA LEU A 643 -15.27 32.83 -28.88
C LEU A 643 -13.96 32.97 -29.70
N SER A 644 -12.81 32.54 -29.17
CA SER A 644 -11.53 32.61 -29.90
C SER A 644 -11.40 31.53 -30.97
N ARG A 645 -11.94 30.32 -30.72
CA ARG A 645 -12.01 29.23 -31.73
C ARG A 645 -12.97 29.54 -32.89
N ALA A 646 -14.02 30.34 -32.65
CA ALA A 646 -14.93 30.77 -33.72
C ALA A 646 -14.23 31.76 -34.68
N ARG A 647 -13.43 32.69 -34.16
CA ARG A 647 -12.74 33.70 -34.99
C ARG A 647 -11.59 33.15 -35.85
N SER A 648 -11.01 31.99 -35.54
CA SER A 648 -9.93 31.41 -36.36
C SER A 648 -10.44 30.54 -37.51
N ARG A 649 -11.73 30.16 -37.52
CA ARG A 649 -12.33 29.37 -38.60
C ARG A 649 -12.98 30.23 -39.71
N ASP A 650 -13.25 31.51 -39.44
CA ASP A 650 -13.94 32.43 -40.35
C ASP A 650 -13.03 33.28 -41.26
N ARG A 651 -11.74 32.96 -41.38
CA ARG A 651 -10.78 33.75 -42.20
C ARG A 651 -10.00 32.96 -43.26
N GLY A 652 -10.56 31.86 -43.76
CA GLY A 652 -9.88 31.10 -44.80
C GLY A 652 -10.80 30.20 -45.59
N MET A 653 -11.73 30.79 -46.34
CA MET A 653 -12.32 30.22 -47.56
C MET A 653 -13.25 31.28 -48.17
N ASP A 654 -12.65 32.24 -48.88
CA ASP A 654 -13.34 32.95 -49.96
C ASP A 654 -12.50 32.77 -51.22
N MET A 655 -13.12 32.17 -52.23
CA MET A 655 -12.56 31.88 -53.54
C MET A 655 -12.86 33.07 -54.46
N GLY A 656 -11.83 33.64 -55.07
CA GLY A 656 -11.96 34.66 -56.10
C GLY A 656 -10.72 34.73 -56.99
N MET A 657 -10.76 33.92 -58.06
CA MET A 657 -9.81 33.81 -59.21
C MET A 657 -8.42 33.23 -58.96
#